data_AF-A0A833H9S6-F1
#
_entry.id   AF-A0A833H9S6-F1
#
_cell.length_a   1.000
_cell.length_b   1.000
_cell.length_c   1.000
_cell.angle_alpha   90.00
_cell.angle_beta   90.00
_cell.angle_gamma   90.00
#
_symmetry.space_group_name_H-M   'P 1'
#
loop_
_entity.id
_entity.type
_entity.pdbx_description
1 polymer ?
#
loop_
_entity_poly.entity_id
_entity_poly.type
_entity_poly.pdbx_seq_one_letter_code
_entity_poly.pdbx_strand_id
1 'polypeptide(L)'
;MTGSEPGRGVVAGAESKRLRGVLGRVPTTAKLVLAIVAVNLVGLVASVAYNDRTARKSLDDLAVEGWVMQAGQIATAASGGIKWKKPDVVAEAYAAYAQGDKDDLLRVVAFDAASAELVAYAAPGFEGGASDAAMRSLLDSAPVETVVQRGDDNVVMVAPAGLDKAGAPLGYIGLVWDMSKVEDIRSSLGLQTLLAQSATALALMLVIFLAVRGLIARPLGTITARVQSLAGGDLESPIAYRDRGDEIGVIARSLDGFRATALERITAERQIEAERAAMEAQRQENETTRAAAAKLQAAVVRLIGAALSRVADGDLTSRLKVDFPKEYQKLKEDFNLAMDRLQEAMRGIVETGGQVETGTAEIRRAADELARRTEQQAVSVEQTVAAVDEITKSVTRTAAGAAEAREAVAAVAADAGQSQAIVGQAIAAMNGIERSSVEVSKIIAVIDEIAFQTNLLALNAGVEAARAGEAGRGFVVVAQEVRTLAQRSAEAAKEIKELITGSAGQVKNGSRLVAQTGETIGRINDSVANISSIIAVIARSAGEQATGLKGINGAMGSIDTATQRNAAMAEQFTAASHALAQESEALAALIAHFRTGAEPVLDRRPGNDVRALPAAENANRAPRMPRATVPTSAALALDDEADAWQEF
;
A
#
# COMPACT_ATOMS: atom_id res chain seq x y z
N MET A 1 60.98 -10.71 -78.29
CA MET A 1 59.78 -11.05 -79.09
C MET A 1 58.62 -10.22 -78.60
N THR A 2 58.11 -9.35 -79.49
CA THR A 2 56.68 -9.04 -79.73
C THR A 2 55.88 -8.45 -78.56
N GLY A 3 55.24 -7.28 -78.62
CA GLY A 3 54.82 -6.42 -79.73
C GLY A 3 53.39 -5.92 -79.42
N SER A 4 53.07 -4.67 -79.82
CA SER A 4 51.74 -4.11 -80.19
C SER A 4 50.56 -4.28 -79.20
N GLU A 5 49.70 -3.33 -78.85
CA GLU A 5 49.36 -1.98 -79.33
C GLU A 5 48.26 -1.43 -78.34
N PRO A 6 47.58 -0.27 -78.56
CA PRO A 6 47.25 0.68 -77.49
C PRO A 6 45.72 0.89 -77.29
N GLY A 7 45.35 1.77 -76.34
CA GLY A 7 44.12 2.55 -76.48
C GLY A 7 43.29 2.81 -75.22
N ARG A 8 42.99 4.11 -75.05
CA ARG A 8 41.88 4.76 -74.33
C ARG A 8 41.95 4.89 -72.81
N GLY A 9 41.95 6.16 -72.40
CA GLY A 9 41.85 6.64 -71.01
C GLY A 9 42.07 8.15 -70.90
N VAL A 10 41.50 8.92 -71.84
CA VAL A 10 41.33 10.37 -71.79
C VAL A 10 40.38 10.71 -70.62
N VAL A 11 40.54 11.91 -70.05
CA VAL A 11 39.69 12.59 -69.04
C VAL A 11 40.03 12.34 -67.56
N ALA A 12 41.16 12.87 -67.07
CA ALA A 12 41.32 13.20 -65.64
C ALA A 12 42.32 14.35 -65.34
N GLY A 13 43.18 14.71 -66.30
CA GLY A 13 44.26 15.68 -66.09
C GLY A 13 43.95 17.15 -66.42
N ALA A 14 42.77 17.47 -66.95
CA ALA A 14 42.46 18.82 -67.47
C ALA A 14 41.77 19.75 -66.45
N GLU A 15 41.10 19.22 -65.42
CA GLU A 15 40.40 20.05 -64.43
C GLU A 15 41.30 20.49 -63.26
N SER A 16 42.27 19.67 -62.85
CA SER A 16 43.20 20.01 -61.75
C SER A 16 44.18 21.14 -62.11
N LYS A 17 44.48 21.33 -63.40
CA LYS A 17 45.30 22.46 -63.90
C LYS A 17 44.50 23.77 -64.02
N ARG A 18 43.17 23.73 -64.22
CA ARG A 18 42.35 24.95 -64.29
C ARG A 18 42.07 25.57 -62.92
N LEU A 19 41.96 24.75 -61.86
CA LEU A 19 41.79 25.25 -60.48
C LEU A 19 43.04 25.95 -59.92
N ARG A 20 44.25 25.50 -60.25
CA ARG A 20 45.50 26.20 -59.85
C ARG A 20 45.70 27.54 -60.58
N GLY A 21 45.18 27.68 -61.80
CA GLY A 21 45.28 28.93 -62.58
C GLY A 21 44.38 30.06 -62.07
N VAL A 22 43.22 29.73 -61.51
CA VAL A 22 42.28 30.73 -60.97
C VAL A 22 42.72 31.24 -59.60
N LEU A 23 43.19 30.36 -58.71
CA LEU A 23 43.75 30.81 -57.42
C LEU A 23 45.05 31.59 -57.58
N GLY A 24 45.85 31.40 -58.63
CA GLY A 24 47.08 32.16 -58.86
C GLY A 24 46.88 33.68 -59.00
N ARG A 25 45.72 34.13 -59.50
CA ARG A 25 45.40 35.55 -59.78
C ARG A 25 44.68 36.28 -58.65
N VAL A 26 44.28 35.56 -57.60
CA VAL A 26 43.54 36.12 -56.47
C VAL A 26 44.55 36.69 -55.45
N PRO A 27 44.38 37.94 -54.98
CA PRO A 27 45.23 38.53 -53.94
C PRO A 27 45.36 37.62 -52.73
N THR A 28 46.52 37.61 -52.08
CA THR A 28 46.78 36.81 -50.87
C THR A 28 45.76 37.06 -49.75
N THR A 29 45.23 38.27 -49.66
CA THR A 29 44.12 38.64 -48.76
C THR A 29 42.82 37.91 -49.10
N ALA A 30 42.47 37.82 -50.38
CA ALA A 30 41.26 37.13 -50.83
C ALA A 30 41.37 35.61 -50.68
N LYS A 31 42.58 35.03 -50.78
CA LYS A 31 42.84 33.62 -50.45
C LYS A 31 42.63 33.33 -48.96
N LEU A 32 43.11 34.23 -48.09
CA LEU A 32 42.94 34.14 -46.64
C LEU A 32 41.46 34.21 -46.24
N VAL A 33 40.72 35.14 -46.85
CA VAL A 33 39.26 35.22 -46.66
C VAL A 33 38.57 33.95 -47.14
N LEU A 34 38.93 33.42 -48.32
CA LEU A 34 38.35 32.18 -48.83
C LEU A 34 38.61 30.98 -47.90
N ALA A 35 39.81 30.90 -47.32
CA ALA A 35 40.16 29.84 -46.37
C ALA A 35 39.35 29.94 -45.07
N ILE A 36 39.17 31.15 -44.53
CA ILE A 36 38.35 31.41 -43.34
C ILE A 36 36.87 31.05 -43.60
N VAL A 37 36.35 31.44 -44.77
CA VAL A 37 34.98 31.10 -45.20
C VAL A 37 34.82 29.59 -45.31
N ALA A 38 35.78 28.90 -45.92
CA ALA A 38 35.73 27.44 -46.09
C ALA A 38 35.74 26.69 -44.74
N VAL A 39 36.59 27.09 -43.79
CA VAL A 39 36.65 26.47 -42.45
C VAL A 39 35.34 26.69 -41.67
N ASN A 40 34.76 27.89 -41.76
CA ASN A 40 33.47 28.18 -41.12
C ASN A 40 32.32 27.40 -41.74
N LEU A 41 32.31 27.22 -43.07
CA LEU A 41 31.29 26.44 -43.77
C LEU A 41 31.33 24.96 -43.36
N VAL A 42 32.53 24.39 -43.20
CA VAL A 42 32.68 23.00 -42.72
C VAL A 42 32.21 22.86 -41.28
N GLY A 43 32.54 23.81 -40.40
CA GLY A 43 32.06 23.82 -39.00
C GLY A 43 30.54 23.94 -38.90
N LEU A 44 29.92 24.76 -39.74
CA LEU A 44 28.46 24.92 -39.80
C LEU A 44 27.78 23.60 -40.22
N VAL A 45 28.27 22.97 -41.30
CA VAL A 45 27.70 21.70 -41.79
C VAL A 45 27.85 20.58 -40.75
N ALA A 46 29.01 20.49 -40.08
CA ALA A 46 29.24 19.50 -39.03
C ALA A 46 28.32 19.73 -37.81
N SER A 47 28.11 20.98 -37.41
CA SER A 47 27.21 21.35 -36.30
C SER A 47 25.75 21.04 -36.62
N VAL A 48 25.27 21.42 -37.81
CA VAL A 48 23.90 21.11 -38.26
C VAL A 48 23.68 19.59 -38.32
N ALA A 49 24.62 18.83 -38.86
CA ALA A 49 24.53 17.37 -38.91
C ALA A 49 24.55 16.72 -37.50
N TYR A 50 25.32 17.29 -36.56
CA TYR A 50 25.34 16.83 -35.17
C TYR A 50 24.01 17.12 -34.46
N ASN A 51 23.44 18.31 -34.67
CA ASN A 51 22.19 18.72 -34.04
C ASN A 51 20.99 17.96 -34.61
N ASP A 52 20.94 17.74 -35.92
CA ASP A 52 19.92 16.93 -36.59
C ASP A 52 19.94 15.47 -36.08
N ARG A 53 21.13 14.88 -35.94
CA ARG A 53 21.27 13.52 -35.38
C ARG A 53 20.83 13.43 -33.92
N THR A 54 21.10 14.46 -33.13
CA THR A 54 20.76 14.48 -31.70
C THR A 54 19.26 14.71 -31.49
N ALA A 55 18.67 15.66 -32.23
CA ALA A 55 17.25 15.97 -32.17
C ALA A 55 16.36 14.78 -32.60
N ARG A 56 16.78 14.02 -33.63
CA ARG A 56 16.06 12.81 -34.08
C ARG A 56 15.92 11.75 -33.00
N LYS A 57 16.99 11.49 -32.22
CA LYS A 57 16.93 10.47 -31.17
C LYS A 57 16.10 10.93 -29.98
N SER A 58 16.27 12.18 -29.55
CA SER A 58 15.64 12.65 -28.31
C SER A 58 14.14 12.88 -28.45
N LEU A 59 13.66 13.45 -29.55
CA LEU A 59 12.23 13.80 -29.71
C LEU A 59 11.34 12.56 -29.89
N ASP A 60 11.80 11.56 -30.63
CA ASP A 60 11.03 10.34 -30.89
C ASP A 60 10.89 9.50 -29.61
N ASP A 61 11.97 9.40 -28.83
CA ASP A 61 11.96 8.67 -27.57
C ASP A 61 11.08 9.37 -26.52
N LEU A 62 11.15 10.71 -26.42
CA LEU A 62 10.28 11.50 -25.53
C LEU A 62 8.79 11.40 -25.91
N ALA A 63 8.45 11.43 -27.20
CA ALA A 63 7.07 11.31 -27.66
C ALA A 63 6.50 9.91 -27.36
N VAL A 64 7.27 8.86 -27.66
CA VAL A 64 6.87 7.48 -27.40
C VAL A 64 6.72 7.20 -25.91
N GLU A 65 7.64 7.68 -25.06
CA GLU A 65 7.54 7.53 -23.60
C GLU A 65 6.28 8.24 -23.04
N GLY A 66 5.97 9.43 -23.54
CA GLY A 66 4.74 10.14 -23.21
C GLY A 66 3.47 9.38 -23.61
N TRP A 67 3.44 8.81 -24.82
CA TRP A 67 2.31 8.01 -25.29
C TRP A 67 2.17 6.66 -24.59
N VAL A 68 3.26 6.03 -24.16
CA VAL A 68 3.22 4.81 -23.33
C VAL A 68 2.51 5.08 -21.99
N MET A 69 2.80 6.21 -21.34
CA MET A 69 2.10 6.60 -20.13
C MET A 69 0.61 6.84 -20.36
N GLN A 70 0.26 7.54 -21.46
CA GLN A 70 -1.13 7.77 -21.83
C GLN A 70 -1.86 6.46 -22.16
N ALA A 71 -1.21 5.54 -22.87
CA ALA A 71 -1.74 4.22 -23.16
C ALA A 71 -2.07 3.44 -21.88
N GLY A 72 -1.19 3.47 -20.88
CA GLY A 72 -1.45 2.87 -19.57
C GLY A 72 -2.62 3.51 -18.82
N GLN A 73 -2.77 4.84 -18.89
CA GLN A 73 -3.89 5.56 -18.29
C GLN A 73 -5.23 5.19 -18.95
N ILE A 74 -5.27 5.16 -20.29
CA ILE A 74 -6.46 4.77 -21.05
C ILE A 74 -6.81 3.30 -20.76
N ALA A 75 -5.82 2.40 -20.73
CA ALA A 75 -6.02 0.98 -20.41
C ALA A 75 -6.59 0.78 -19.00
N THR A 76 -6.08 1.54 -18.02
CA THR A 76 -6.55 1.49 -16.63
C THR A 76 -7.98 2.01 -16.52
N ALA A 77 -8.30 3.14 -17.15
CA ALA A 77 -9.65 3.69 -17.18
C ALA A 77 -10.65 2.76 -17.90
N ALA A 78 -10.21 2.10 -18.98
CA ALA A 78 -11.02 1.16 -19.75
C ALA A 78 -11.17 -0.23 -19.09
N SER A 79 -10.34 -0.58 -18.11
CA SER A 79 -10.28 -1.92 -17.49
C SER A 79 -11.64 -2.45 -17.03
N GLY A 80 -12.44 -1.61 -16.35
CA GLY A 80 -13.78 -1.97 -15.91
C GLY A 80 -14.74 -2.20 -17.08
N GLY A 81 -14.68 -1.37 -18.12
CA GLY A 81 -15.49 -1.51 -19.34
C GLY A 81 -15.16 -2.78 -20.12
N ILE A 82 -13.86 -3.09 -20.25
CA ILE A 82 -13.37 -4.29 -20.96
C ILE A 82 -13.77 -5.56 -20.20
N LYS A 83 -13.53 -5.62 -18.88
CA LYS A 83 -13.88 -6.77 -18.04
C LYS A 83 -15.36 -7.14 -18.11
N TRP A 84 -16.24 -6.13 -18.15
CA TRP A 84 -17.69 -6.32 -18.18
C TRP A 84 -18.30 -6.19 -19.58
N LYS A 85 -17.48 -6.16 -20.63
CA LYS A 85 -17.90 -6.05 -22.04
C LYS A 85 -18.87 -4.89 -22.31
N LYS A 86 -18.60 -3.73 -21.71
CA LYS A 86 -19.38 -2.49 -21.87
C LYS A 86 -18.67 -1.52 -22.82
N PRO A 87 -19.00 -1.50 -24.12
CA PRO A 87 -18.27 -0.69 -25.11
C PRO A 87 -18.38 0.82 -24.84
N ASP A 88 -19.51 1.29 -24.29
CA ASP A 88 -19.73 2.72 -24.02
C ASP A 88 -18.76 3.27 -22.96
N VAL A 89 -18.45 2.48 -21.93
CA VAL A 89 -17.50 2.84 -20.87
C VAL A 89 -16.07 2.88 -21.41
N VAL A 90 -15.75 1.97 -22.32
CA VAL A 90 -14.45 1.94 -22.98
C VAL A 90 -14.30 3.14 -23.92
N ALA A 91 -15.38 3.51 -24.63
CA ALA A 91 -15.40 4.69 -25.49
C ALA A 91 -15.16 5.99 -24.71
N GLU A 92 -15.75 6.12 -23.52
CA GLU A 92 -15.52 7.28 -22.64
C GLU A 92 -14.06 7.38 -22.18
N ALA A 93 -13.39 6.25 -21.93
CA ALA A 93 -12.02 6.21 -21.45
C ALA A 93 -10.99 6.79 -22.44
N TYR A 94 -11.23 6.66 -23.76
CA TYR A 94 -10.36 7.25 -24.78
C TYR A 94 -10.93 8.52 -25.43
N ALA A 95 -12.18 8.90 -25.15
CA ALA A 95 -12.86 10.02 -25.80
C ALA A 95 -12.09 11.35 -25.66
N ALA A 96 -11.49 11.61 -24.50
CA ALA A 96 -10.69 12.81 -24.24
C ALA A 96 -9.43 12.92 -25.13
N TYR A 97 -8.90 11.78 -25.58
CA TYR A 97 -7.71 11.70 -26.44
C TYR A 97 -8.09 11.66 -27.93
N ALA A 98 -9.27 11.14 -28.25
CA ALA A 98 -9.79 11.07 -29.62
C ALA A 98 -10.50 12.35 -30.11
N GLN A 99 -10.90 13.26 -29.20
CA GLN A 99 -11.68 14.47 -29.52
C GLN A 99 -10.99 15.78 -29.10
N GLY A 100 -9.76 15.72 -28.59
CA GLY A 100 -8.99 16.91 -28.20
C GLY A 100 -8.33 17.60 -29.39
N ASP A 101 -7.89 18.85 -29.21
CA ASP A 101 -7.14 19.69 -30.19
C ASP A 101 -5.75 19.10 -30.57
N LYS A 102 -5.48 17.85 -30.17
CA LYS A 102 -4.25 17.08 -30.33
C LYS A 102 -4.58 15.79 -31.05
N ASP A 103 -5.00 15.90 -32.32
CA ASP A 103 -5.37 14.79 -33.24
C ASP A 103 -4.20 13.82 -33.51
N ASP A 104 -3.63 13.23 -32.48
CA ASP A 104 -2.44 12.38 -32.55
C ASP A 104 -2.85 10.91 -32.39
N LEU A 105 -4.06 10.62 -31.90
CA LEU A 105 -4.59 9.28 -31.74
C LEU A 105 -5.37 8.86 -32.99
N LEU A 106 -4.79 7.98 -33.80
CA LEU A 106 -5.35 7.53 -35.08
C LEU A 106 -6.33 6.36 -34.93
N ARG A 107 -6.10 5.48 -33.96
CA ARG A 107 -6.93 4.28 -33.78
C ARG A 107 -6.90 3.77 -32.36
N VAL A 108 -8.04 3.27 -31.90
CA VAL A 108 -8.20 2.56 -30.63
C VAL A 108 -8.96 1.28 -30.90
N VAL A 109 -8.50 0.15 -30.36
CA VAL A 109 -9.23 -1.12 -30.40
C VAL A 109 -9.14 -1.77 -29.02
N ALA A 110 -10.27 -2.04 -28.40
CA ALA A 110 -10.31 -2.75 -27.13
C ALA A 110 -10.61 -4.23 -27.35
N PHE A 111 -9.85 -5.08 -26.66
CA PHE A 111 -9.95 -6.54 -26.73
C PHE A 111 -10.29 -7.12 -25.36
N ASP A 112 -11.12 -8.15 -25.33
CA ASP A 112 -11.29 -8.95 -24.11
C ASP A 112 -10.07 -9.87 -23.84
N ALA A 113 -10.08 -10.59 -22.72
CA ALA A 113 -9.00 -11.52 -22.37
C ALA A 113 -8.76 -12.65 -23.41
N ALA A 114 -9.74 -12.92 -24.29
CA ALA A 114 -9.60 -13.88 -25.38
C ALA A 114 -9.15 -13.22 -26.70
N SER A 115 -8.70 -11.96 -26.65
CA SER A 115 -8.30 -11.16 -27.81
C SER A 115 -9.45 -10.88 -28.79
N ALA A 116 -10.70 -10.97 -28.35
CA ALA A 116 -11.86 -10.62 -29.18
C ALA A 116 -12.13 -9.12 -29.09
N GLU A 117 -12.33 -8.48 -30.25
CA GLU A 117 -12.61 -7.05 -30.37
C GLU A 117 -13.97 -6.69 -29.76
N LEU A 118 -13.97 -5.69 -28.86
CA LEU A 118 -15.16 -5.20 -28.16
C LEU A 118 -15.65 -3.86 -28.74
N VAL A 119 -14.71 -2.94 -28.97
CA VAL A 119 -14.99 -1.62 -29.55
C VAL A 119 -13.76 -1.15 -30.32
N ALA A 120 -14.00 -0.46 -31.43
CA ALA A 120 -12.96 0.17 -32.22
C ALA A 120 -13.34 1.61 -32.58
N TYR A 121 -12.35 2.49 -32.53
CA TYR A 121 -12.39 3.85 -33.01
C TYR A 121 -11.30 4.04 -34.05
N ALA A 122 -11.61 4.73 -35.14
CA ALA A 122 -10.64 5.17 -36.13
C ALA A 122 -10.84 6.66 -36.40
N ALA A 123 -9.74 7.41 -36.42
CA ALA A 123 -9.75 8.82 -36.78
C ALA A 123 -10.19 8.99 -38.26
N PRO A 124 -10.84 10.13 -38.61
CA PRO A 124 -11.27 10.39 -39.97
C PRO A 124 -10.11 10.29 -40.97
N GLY A 125 -10.23 9.41 -41.97
CA GLY A 125 -9.21 9.21 -43.00
C GLY A 125 -8.13 8.16 -42.69
N PHE A 126 -8.19 7.49 -41.54
CA PHE A 126 -7.26 6.41 -41.18
C PHE A 126 -7.81 5.02 -41.50
N GLU A 127 -7.11 4.25 -42.34
CA GLU A 127 -7.61 2.94 -42.82
C GLU A 127 -7.05 1.70 -42.07
N GLY A 128 -6.30 1.86 -40.98
CA GLY A 128 -5.91 0.74 -40.07
C GLY A 128 -4.83 -0.21 -40.63
N GLY A 129 -5.01 -0.75 -41.83
CA GLY A 129 -4.04 -1.48 -42.65
C GLY A 129 -2.90 -2.20 -41.91
N ALA A 130 -1.66 -1.75 -42.14
CA ALA A 130 -0.46 -2.33 -41.53
C ALA A 130 -0.42 -2.16 -40.00
N SER A 131 -0.99 -1.09 -39.46
CA SER A 131 -1.04 -0.83 -38.02
C SER A 131 -1.95 -1.81 -37.29
N ASP A 132 -3.05 -2.25 -37.92
CA ASP A 132 -3.92 -3.30 -37.38
C ASP A 132 -3.24 -4.68 -37.38
N ALA A 133 -2.45 -4.97 -38.41
CA ALA A 133 -1.66 -6.20 -38.46
C ALA A 133 -0.57 -6.20 -37.37
N ALA A 134 0.12 -5.07 -37.19
CA ALA A 134 1.08 -4.86 -36.12
C ALA A 134 0.43 -5.00 -34.73
N MET A 135 -0.76 -4.40 -34.55
CA MET A 135 -1.50 -4.47 -33.29
C MET A 135 -1.87 -5.91 -32.93
N ARG A 136 -2.34 -6.70 -33.90
CA ARG A 136 -2.60 -8.14 -33.69
C ARG A 136 -1.33 -8.91 -33.37
N SER A 137 -0.23 -8.63 -34.07
CA SER A 137 1.06 -9.26 -33.78
C SER A 137 1.58 -8.95 -32.37
N LEU A 138 1.34 -7.75 -31.84
CA LEU A 138 1.68 -7.40 -30.47
C LEU A 138 0.76 -8.10 -29.47
N LEU A 139 -0.53 -8.24 -29.79
CA LEU A 139 -1.51 -8.92 -28.95
C LEU A 139 -1.21 -10.43 -28.80
N ASP A 140 -0.70 -11.09 -29.85
CA ASP A 140 -0.32 -12.52 -29.82
C ASP A 140 0.76 -12.83 -28.77
N SER A 141 1.54 -11.83 -28.35
CA SER A 141 2.55 -11.97 -27.28
C SER A 141 1.96 -11.98 -25.87
N ALA A 142 0.65 -11.77 -25.72
CA ALA A 142 -0.08 -11.65 -24.45
C ALA A 142 0.63 -10.75 -23.43
N PRO A 143 0.89 -9.49 -23.77
CA PRO A 143 1.81 -8.66 -23.00
C PRO A 143 1.28 -8.25 -21.62
N VAL A 144 2.11 -8.37 -20.59
CA VAL A 144 1.78 -7.92 -19.21
C VAL A 144 2.19 -6.47 -18.93
N GLU A 145 2.89 -5.83 -19.87
CA GLU A 145 3.26 -4.41 -19.87
C GLU A 145 2.92 -3.80 -21.24
N THR A 146 2.88 -2.46 -21.34
CA THR A 146 2.62 -1.80 -22.62
C THR A 146 3.76 -2.09 -23.61
N VAL A 147 3.45 -2.77 -24.71
CA VAL A 147 4.43 -3.06 -25.77
C VAL A 147 4.21 -2.11 -26.93
N VAL A 148 5.32 -1.63 -27.49
CA VAL A 148 5.33 -0.62 -28.54
C VAL A 148 6.02 -1.17 -29.78
N GLN A 149 5.39 -0.96 -30.94
CA GLN A 149 5.99 -1.16 -32.24
C GLN A 149 5.94 0.15 -33.04
N ARG A 150 7.12 0.66 -33.41
CA ARG A 150 7.24 1.85 -34.27
C ARG A 150 7.07 1.42 -35.73
N GLY A 151 6.09 1.99 -36.41
CA GLY A 151 5.95 1.96 -37.86
C GLY A 151 6.63 3.17 -38.50
N ASP A 152 6.46 3.32 -39.82
CA ASP A 152 7.09 4.41 -40.57
C ASP A 152 6.50 5.79 -40.20
N ASP A 153 5.18 5.89 -40.11
CA ASP A 153 4.46 7.15 -39.84
C ASP A 153 3.61 7.10 -38.55
N ASN A 154 3.57 5.97 -37.87
CA ASN A 154 2.77 5.80 -36.66
C ASN A 154 3.41 4.85 -35.65
N VAL A 155 2.91 4.88 -34.43
CA VAL A 155 3.34 4.01 -33.35
C VAL A 155 2.15 3.19 -32.89
N VAL A 156 2.30 1.87 -32.95
CA VAL A 156 1.29 0.93 -32.47
C VAL A 156 1.66 0.48 -31.08
N MET A 157 0.71 0.53 -30.17
CA MET A 157 0.89 0.13 -28.78
C MET A 157 -0.21 -0.83 -28.37
N VAL A 158 0.11 -1.82 -27.54
CA VAL A 158 -0.87 -2.68 -26.87
C VAL A 158 -0.60 -2.64 -25.38
N ALA A 159 -1.59 -2.16 -24.61
CA ALA A 159 -1.52 -2.04 -23.16
C ALA A 159 -2.52 -2.99 -22.48
N PRO A 160 -2.13 -3.68 -21.39
CA PRO A 160 -3.04 -4.55 -20.64
C PRO A 160 -4.04 -3.71 -19.83
N ALA A 161 -5.33 -4.05 -19.93
CA ALA A 161 -6.42 -3.38 -19.25
C ALA A 161 -6.60 -3.88 -17.81
N GLY A 162 -5.50 -3.86 -17.04
CA GLY A 162 -5.41 -4.41 -15.68
C GLY A 162 -5.08 -5.90 -15.65
N LEU A 163 -4.51 -6.34 -14.53
CA LEU A 163 -4.16 -7.74 -14.28
C LEU A 163 -5.11 -8.34 -13.24
N ASP A 164 -5.40 -9.63 -13.36
CA ASP A 164 -6.08 -10.38 -12.32
C ASP A 164 -5.14 -10.72 -11.15
N LYS A 165 -5.66 -11.41 -10.13
CA LYS A 165 -4.87 -11.80 -8.94
C LYS A 165 -3.74 -12.78 -9.25
N ALA A 166 -3.76 -13.43 -10.42
CA ALA A 166 -2.74 -14.35 -10.90
C ALA A 166 -1.73 -13.66 -11.84
N GLY A 167 -1.89 -12.36 -12.10
CA GLY A 167 -1.03 -11.60 -13.01
C GLY A 167 -1.40 -11.74 -14.49
N ALA A 168 -2.57 -12.31 -14.83
CA ALA A 168 -3.04 -12.43 -16.20
C ALA A 168 -3.83 -11.17 -16.63
N PRO A 169 -3.63 -10.65 -17.85
CA PRO A 169 -4.37 -9.48 -18.34
C PRO A 169 -5.87 -9.74 -18.43
N LEU A 170 -6.69 -8.82 -17.92
CA LEU A 170 -8.15 -8.88 -17.97
C LEU A 170 -8.71 -8.55 -19.38
N GLY A 171 -7.84 -8.06 -20.25
CA GLY A 171 -8.08 -7.66 -21.63
C GLY A 171 -7.00 -6.67 -22.06
N TYR A 172 -7.14 -6.10 -23.25
CA TYR A 172 -6.12 -5.24 -23.85
C TYR A 172 -6.73 -4.02 -24.52
N ILE A 173 -5.96 -2.97 -24.63
CA ILE A 173 -6.27 -1.84 -25.51
C ILE A 173 -5.11 -1.62 -26.46
N GLY A 174 -5.43 -1.69 -27.74
CA GLY A 174 -4.54 -1.34 -28.84
C GLY A 174 -4.74 0.12 -29.22
N LEU A 175 -3.64 0.86 -29.37
CA LEU A 175 -3.63 2.28 -29.68
C LEU A 175 -2.67 2.53 -30.84
N VAL A 176 -3.03 3.42 -31.76
CA VAL A 176 -2.15 3.87 -32.84
C VAL A 176 -2.02 5.38 -32.76
N TRP A 177 -0.79 5.86 -32.62
CA TRP A 177 -0.47 7.28 -32.53
C TRP A 177 0.25 7.76 -33.80
N ASP A 178 -0.05 8.99 -34.24
CA ASP A 178 0.53 9.63 -35.42
C ASP A 178 1.92 10.21 -35.12
N MET A 179 2.94 9.77 -35.86
CA MET A 179 4.29 10.30 -35.74
C MET A 179 4.53 11.52 -36.64
N SER A 180 3.66 11.79 -37.61
CA SER A 180 3.84 12.86 -38.59
C SER A 180 3.95 14.25 -37.95
N LYS A 181 3.22 14.51 -36.86
CA LYS A 181 3.33 15.80 -36.15
C LYS A 181 4.65 15.97 -35.39
N VAL A 182 5.27 14.87 -34.95
CA VAL A 182 6.62 14.90 -34.37
C VAL A 182 7.64 15.27 -35.46
N GLU A 183 7.40 14.85 -36.71
CA GLU A 183 8.19 15.25 -37.89
C GLU A 183 8.00 16.75 -38.22
N ASP A 184 6.79 17.29 -38.09
CA ASP A 184 6.51 18.72 -38.31
C ASP A 184 7.19 19.61 -37.26
N ILE A 185 7.18 19.19 -35.99
CA ILE A 185 7.91 19.85 -34.91
C ILE A 185 9.42 19.78 -35.18
N ARG A 186 9.92 18.62 -35.64
CA ARG A 186 11.33 18.42 -36.00
C ARG A 186 11.79 19.33 -37.15
N SER A 187 10.99 19.43 -38.21
CA SER A 187 11.32 20.24 -39.39
C SER A 187 11.32 21.75 -39.10
N SER A 188 10.41 22.20 -38.23
CA SER A 188 10.34 23.62 -37.83
C SER A 188 11.50 24.06 -36.92
N LEU A 189 11.92 23.21 -35.96
CA LEU A 189 13.10 23.43 -35.12
C LEU A 189 14.41 23.45 -35.92
N GLY A 190 14.50 22.62 -36.97
CA GLY A 190 15.66 22.57 -37.87
C GLY A 190 15.87 23.89 -38.65
N LEU A 191 14.79 24.48 -39.17
CA LEU A 191 14.90 25.72 -39.96
C LEU A 191 15.32 26.92 -39.10
N GLN A 192 14.78 27.04 -37.88
CA GLN A 192 15.09 28.14 -36.97
C GLN A 192 16.54 28.11 -36.48
N THR A 193 17.06 26.93 -36.14
CA THR A 193 18.46 26.76 -35.72
C THR A 193 19.43 27.03 -36.86
N LEU A 194 19.09 26.64 -38.09
CA LEU A 194 19.90 26.90 -39.29
C LEU A 194 19.96 28.41 -39.62
N LEU A 195 18.84 29.13 -39.49
CA LEU A 195 18.79 30.60 -39.65
C LEU A 195 19.59 31.34 -38.58
N ALA A 196 19.48 30.94 -37.31
CA ALA A 196 20.23 31.58 -36.21
C ALA A 196 21.76 31.38 -36.34
N GLN A 197 22.19 30.18 -36.75
CA GLN A 197 23.62 29.89 -36.95
C GLN A 197 24.20 30.60 -38.17
N SER A 198 23.45 30.66 -39.26
CA SER A 198 23.89 31.41 -40.46
C SER A 198 23.95 32.92 -40.20
N ALA A 199 23.03 33.48 -39.41
CA ALA A 199 23.12 34.88 -38.95
C ALA A 199 24.39 35.15 -38.12
N THR A 200 24.73 34.25 -37.19
CA THR A 200 25.93 34.37 -36.35
C THR A 200 27.22 34.28 -37.18
N ALA A 201 27.28 33.35 -38.15
CA ALA A 201 28.42 33.20 -39.05
C ALA A 201 28.58 34.42 -39.98
N LEU A 202 27.48 34.98 -40.48
CA LEU A 202 27.51 36.19 -41.33
C LEU A 202 28.01 37.41 -40.55
N ALA A 203 27.56 37.56 -39.29
CA ALA A 203 28.00 38.64 -38.41
C ALA A 203 29.51 38.55 -38.13
N LEU A 204 30.03 37.35 -37.87
CA LEU A 204 31.46 37.14 -37.66
C LEU A 204 32.28 37.41 -38.94
N MET A 205 31.80 36.99 -40.11
CA MET A 205 32.44 37.30 -41.39
C MET A 205 32.45 38.80 -41.70
N LEU A 206 31.36 39.51 -41.40
CA LEU A 206 31.26 40.95 -41.61
C LEU A 206 32.24 41.72 -40.71
N VAL A 207 32.36 41.33 -39.44
CA VAL A 207 33.31 41.92 -38.49
C VAL A 207 34.75 41.70 -38.95
N ILE A 208 35.10 40.48 -39.37
CA ILE A 208 36.45 40.16 -39.87
C ILE A 208 36.74 40.87 -41.20
N PHE A 209 35.76 40.97 -42.10
CA PHE A 209 35.91 41.68 -43.38
C PHE A 209 36.12 43.19 -43.19
N LEU A 210 35.35 43.82 -42.29
CA LEU A 210 35.50 45.23 -41.94
C LEU A 210 36.86 45.49 -41.26
N ALA A 211 37.31 44.57 -40.40
CA ALA A 211 38.63 44.64 -39.79
C ALA A 211 39.76 44.58 -40.84
N VAL A 212 39.76 43.60 -41.75
CA VAL A 212 40.79 43.46 -42.79
C VAL A 212 40.79 44.63 -43.77
N ARG A 213 39.60 45.14 -44.16
CA ARG A 213 39.48 46.29 -45.07
C ARG A 213 39.97 47.60 -44.45
N GLY A 214 39.68 47.85 -43.17
CA GLY A 214 40.05 49.07 -42.46
C GLY A 214 41.51 49.09 -41.98
N LEU A 215 42.01 47.96 -41.46
CA LEU A 215 43.32 47.88 -40.83
C LEU A 215 44.45 47.59 -41.84
N ILE A 216 44.20 46.81 -42.90
CA ILE A 216 45.29 46.27 -43.75
C ILE A 216 45.23 46.78 -45.21
N ALA A 217 44.06 46.75 -45.86
CA ALA A 217 43.99 46.96 -47.32
C ALA A 217 44.15 48.41 -47.79
N ARG A 218 43.55 49.39 -47.10
CA ARG A 218 43.66 50.83 -47.44
C ARG A 218 45.07 51.42 -47.27
N PRO A 219 45.80 51.15 -46.17
CA PRO A 219 47.12 51.74 -45.94
C PRO A 219 48.22 51.20 -46.86
N LEU A 220 48.15 49.91 -47.23
CA LEU A 220 49.10 49.29 -48.18
C LEU A 220 49.01 49.93 -49.58
N GLY A 221 47.80 50.28 -50.05
CA GLY A 221 47.62 50.94 -51.35
C GLY A 221 48.29 52.31 -51.43
N THR A 222 48.21 53.10 -50.36
CA THR A 222 48.77 54.45 -50.31
C THR A 222 50.30 54.47 -50.17
N ILE A 223 50.89 53.53 -49.42
CA ILE A 223 52.35 53.40 -49.31
C ILE A 223 52.98 52.90 -50.61
N THR A 224 52.34 51.96 -51.31
CA THR A 224 52.85 51.42 -52.59
C THR A 224 52.90 52.48 -53.69
N ALA A 225 51.92 53.40 -53.72
CA ALA A 225 51.93 54.54 -54.63
C ALA A 225 53.04 55.57 -54.31
N ARG A 226 53.42 55.75 -53.03
CA ARG A 226 54.45 56.70 -52.61
C ARG A 226 55.88 56.20 -52.88
N VAL A 227 56.12 54.89 -52.81
CA VAL A 227 57.40 54.27 -53.20
C VAL A 227 57.72 54.55 -54.68
N GLN A 228 56.70 54.56 -55.55
CA GLN A 228 56.87 54.89 -56.97
C GLN A 228 57.14 56.38 -57.22
N SER A 229 56.58 57.31 -56.43
CA SER A 229 56.88 58.74 -56.55
C SER A 229 58.26 59.12 -56.00
N LEU A 230 58.75 58.43 -54.96
CA LEU A 230 60.08 58.66 -54.38
C LEU A 230 61.20 58.19 -55.32
N ALA A 231 60.98 57.09 -56.06
CA ALA A 231 61.87 56.63 -57.12
C ALA A 231 61.88 57.56 -58.35
N GLY A 232 60.87 58.43 -58.50
CA GLY A 232 60.75 59.43 -59.56
C GLY A 232 61.35 60.80 -59.23
N GLY A 233 61.96 60.98 -58.06
CA GLY A 233 62.69 62.21 -57.68
C GLY A 233 61.91 63.26 -56.87
N ASP A 234 60.67 62.97 -56.44
CA ASP A 234 59.91 63.88 -55.58
C ASP A 234 60.30 63.71 -54.10
N LEU A 235 61.08 64.66 -53.58
CA LEU A 235 61.55 64.68 -52.19
C LEU A 235 60.76 65.66 -51.29
N GLU A 236 59.82 66.44 -51.83
CA GLU A 236 59.16 67.53 -51.07
C GLU A 236 57.83 67.12 -50.45
N SER A 237 57.08 66.19 -51.05
CA SER A 237 55.74 65.86 -50.56
C SER A 237 55.75 64.93 -49.31
N PRO A 238 54.87 65.15 -48.31
CA PRO A 238 54.88 64.41 -47.05
C PRO A 238 54.42 62.94 -47.21
N ILE A 239 55.02 62.03 -46.45
CA ILE A 239 54.69 60.60 -46.46
C ILE A 239 53.53 60.35 -45.47
N ALA A 240 52.38 59.88 -45.99
CA ALA A 240 51.19 59.59 -45.19
C ALA A 240 51.38 58.37 -44.24
N TYR A 241 50.66 58.36 -43.12
CA TYR A 241 50.64 57.29 -42.09
C TYR A 241 51.93 57.15 -41.24
N ARG A 242 52.71 58.23 -41.10
CA ARG A 242 53.94 58.28 -40.26
C ARG A 242 53.73 57.91 -38.80
N ASP A 243 52.61 58.33 -38.23
CA ASP A 243 52.34 58.26 -36.77
C ASP A 243 51.68 56.93 -36.35
N ARG A 244 51.69 55.95 -37.25
CA ARG A 244 51.00 54.67 -37.08
C ARG A 244 51.94 53.62 -36.45
N GLY A 245 51.49 52.92 -35.41
CA GLY A 245 52.35 52.03 -34.59
C GLY A 245 52.59 50.62 -35.12
N ASP A 246 52.03 50.26 -36.29
CA ASP A 246 52.05 48.91 -36.88
C ASP A 246 53.12 48.77 -37.99
N GLU A 247 53.24 47.57 -38.57
CA GLU A 247 54.25 47.22 -39.60
C GLU A 247 54.16 48.11 -40.85
N ILE A 248 52.98 48.68 -41.13
CA ILE A 248 52.74 49.69 -42.17
C ILE A 248 53.41 51.02 -41.83
N GLY A 249 53.36 51.45 -40.56
CA GLY A 249 54.07 52.62 -40.06
C GLY A 249 55.59 52.43 -40.02
N VAL A 250 56.08 51.19 -39.81
CA VAL A 250 57.51 50.86 -39.90
C VAL A 250 58.03 51.05 -41.33
N ILE A 251 57.24 50.70 -42.36
CA ILE A 251 57.58 50.93 -43.78
C ILE A 251 57.52 52.43 -44.15
N ALA A 252 56.51 53.16 -43.67
CA ALA A 252 56.38 54.61 -43.89
C ALA A 252 57.53 55.42 -43.23
N ARG A 253 57.96 55.03 -42.02
CA ARG A 253 59.12 55.61 -41.32
C ARG A 253 60.45 55.22 -41.98
N SER A 254 60.56 54.02 -42.56
CA SER A 254 61.76 53.59 -43.30
C SER A 254 61.96 54.36 -44.62
N LEU A 255 60.86 54.76 -45.29
CA LEU A 255 60.90 55.62 -46.47
C LEU A 255 61.28 57.08 -46.14
N ASP A 256 60.83 57.61 -44.99
CA ASP A 256 61.26 58.92 -44.49
C ASP A 256 62.71 58.89 -43.98
N GLY A 257 63.13 57.77 -43.38
CA GLY A 257 64.51 57.51 -42.99
C GLY A 257 65.47 57.50 -44.17
N PHE A 258 65.06 56.99 -45.34
CA PHE A 258 65.87 57.04 -46.56
C PHE A 258 66.06 58.48 -47.08
N ARG A 259 65.04 59.35 -46.90
CA ARG A 259 65.11 60.80 -47.21
C ARG A 259 66.00 61.56 -46.21
N ALA A 260 65.91 61.24 -44.93
CA ALA A 260 66.65 61.92 -43.85
C ALA A 260 68.12 61.47 -43.75
N THR A 261 68.42 60.20 -44.03
CA THR A 261 69.79 59.63 -43.96
C THR A 261 70.71 60.18 -45.07
N ALA A 262 70.16 60.81 -46.11
CA ALA A 262 70.94 61.51 -47.13
C ALA A 262 71.47 62.88 -46.68
N LEU A 263 70.94 63.48 -45.60
CA LEU A 263 71.23 64.86 -45.18
C LEU A 263 71.96 65.01 -43.82
N GLU A 264 72.02 63.99 -42.95
CA GLU A 264 72.54 64.12 -41.57
C GLU A 264 73.68 63.15 -41.19
N ARG A 265 74.41 62.58 -42.16
CA ARG A 265 75.57 61.70 -41.92
C ARG A 265 76.85 62.45 -41.48
N ILE A 266 76.76 63.70 -41.02
CA ILE A 266 77.94 64.55 -40.77
C ILE A 266 78.03 65.13 -39.34
N THR A 267 77.02 65.04 -38.45
CA THR A 267 77.07 65.84 -37.19
C THR A 267 76.72 65.19 -35.84
N ALA A 268 76.26 63.94 -35.70
CA ALA A 268 75.65 63.46 -34.44
C ALA A 268 76.25 62.19 -33.79
N GLU A 269 77.58 62.07 -33.69
CA GLU A 269 78.25 60.94 -33.02
C GLU A 269 78.50 61.11 -31.49
N ARG A 270 77.92 62.11 -30.79
CA ARG A 270 78.31 62.39 -29.38
C ARG A 270 77.22 62.37 -28.29
N GLN A 271 75.98 61.95 -28.55
CA GLN A 271 74.90 62.00 -27.53
C GLN A 271 74.16 60.67 -27.23
N ILE A 272 74.50 59.55 -27.88
CA ILE A 272 73.74 58.28 -27.80
C ILE A 272 74.03 57.45 -26.52
N GLU A 273 75.08 57.72 -25.77
CA GLU A 273 75.46 56.88 -24.62
C GLU A 273 74.74 57.21 -23.30
N ALA A 274 74.17 58.42 -23.15
CA ALA A 274 73.56 58.83 -21.88
C ALA A 274 72.10 58.35 -21.68
N GLU A 275 71.30 58.24 -22.74
CA GLU A 275 69.88 57.83 -22.65
C GLU A 275 69.67 56.31 -22.52
N ARG A 276 70.60 55.49 -23.03
CA ARG A 276 70.51 54.01 -22.93
C ARG A 276 70.54 53.52 -21.48
N ALA A 277 71.30 54.19 -20.61
CA ALA A 277 71.43 53.77 -19.20
C ALA A 277 70.14 53.98 -18.38
N ALA A 278 69.31 54.99 -18.70
CA ALA A 278 68.11 55.30 -17.94
C ALA A 278 66.90 54.38 -18.26
N MET A 279 66.75 53.97 -19.52
CA MET A 279 65.71 52.99 -19.91
C MET A 279 66.03 51.57 -19.42
N GLU A 280 67.30 51.16 -19.36
CA GLU A 280 67.71 49.85 -18.85
C GLU A 280 67.36 49.70 -17.35
N ALA A 281 67.53 50.77 -16.56
CA ALA A 281 67.23 50.78 -15.13
C ALA A 281 65.72 50.64 -14.83
N GLN A 282 64.87 51.38 -15.56
CA GLN A 282 63.41 51.30 -15.42
C GLN A 282 62.86 49.92 -15.82
N ARG A 283 63.47 49.28 -16.82
CA ARG A 283 63.09 47.95 -17.28
C ARG A 283 63.43 46.88 -16.25
N GLN A 284 64.59 46.97 -15.61
CA GLN A 284 64.98 46.06 -14.52
C GLN A 284 64.09 46.21 -13.28
N GLU A 285 63.65 47.43 -12.92
CA GLU A 285 62.74 47.65 -11.79
C GLU A 285 61.33 47.07 -12.04
N ASN A 286 60.80 47.22 -13.25
CA ASN A 286 59.51 46.63 -13.64
C ASN A 286 59.58 45.10 -13.82
N GLU A 287 60.71 44.56 -14.29
CA GLU A 287 60.93 43.11 -14.35
C GLU A 287 61.06 42.50 -12.95
N THR A 288 61.72 43.18 -12.00
CA THR A 288 61.84 42.70 -10.61
C THR A 288 60.51 42.74 -9.86
N THR A 289 59.70 43.80 -10.01
CA THR A 289 58.35 43.86 -9.41
C THR A 289 57.39 42.85 -10.03
N ARG A 290 57.39 42.67 -11.37
CA ARG A 290 56.59 41.62 -12.03
C ARG A 290 57.05 40.21 -11.66
N ALA A 291 58.36 39.97 -11.56
CA ALA A 291 58.90 38.68 -11.13
C ALA A 291 58.57 38.38 -9.67
N ALA A 292 58.58 39.40 -8.79
CA ALA A 292 58.16 39.27 -7.40
C ALA A 292 56.66 38.97 -7.28
N ALA A 293 55.81 39.71 -8.01
CA ALA A 293 54.37 39.47 -8.05
C ALA A 293 54.03 38.08 -8.63
N ALA A 294 54.70 37.65 -9.70
CA ALA A 294 54.51 36.33 -10.30
C ALA A 294 54.98 35.20 -9.37
N LYS A 295 56.11 35.36 -8.66
CA LYS A 295 56.56 34.40 -7.65
C LYS A 295 55.56 34.27 -6.50
N LEU A 296 54.99 35.38 -6.06
CA LEU A 296 54.02 35.44 -4.98
C LEU A 296 52.67 34.83 -5.38
N GLN A 297 52.18 35.12 -6.59
CA GLN A 297 51.00 34.48 -7.16
C GLN A 297 51.21 32.97 -7.34
N ALA A 298 52.36 32.55 -7.88
CA ALA A 298 52.70 31.13 -8.02
C ALA A 298 52.79 30.40 -6.66
N ALA A 299 53.28 31.08 -5.61
CA ALA A 299 53.31 30.53 -4.26
C ALA A 299 51.88 30.36 -3.68
N VAL A 300 51.01 31.35 -3.86
CA VAL A 300 49.59 31.30 -3.47
C VAL A 300 48.85 30.16 -4.19
N VAL A 301 48.98 30.08 -5.52
CA VAL A 301 48.36 29.02 -6.33
C VAL A 301 48.87 27.64 -5.92
N ARG A 302 50.16 27.48 -5.63
CA ARG A 302 50.73 26.21 -5.16
C ARG A 302 50.20 25.82 -3.77
N LEU A 303 50.06 26.77 -2.85
CA LEU A 303 49.50 26.52 -1.51
C LEU A 303 48.03 26.08 -1.59
N ILE A 304 47.23 26.76 -2.42
CA ILE A 304 45.83 26.41 -2.65
C ILE A 304 45.74 25.06 -3.38
N GLY A 305 46.55 24.83 -4.40
CA GLY A 305 46.61 23.55 -5.12
C GLY A 305 46.96 22.39 -4.18
N ALA A 306 47.93 22.56 -3.28
CA ALA A 306 48.25 21.56 -2.27
C ALA A 306 47.12 21.36 -1.25
N ALA A 307 46.40 22.42 -0.88
CA ALA A 307 45.25 22.32 0.01
C ALA A 307 44.06 21.62 -0.66
N LEU A 308 43.77 21.93 -1.93
CA LEU A 308 42.74 21.27 -2.74
C LEU A 308 43.08 19.81 -3.03
N SER A 309 44.36 19.47 -3.23
CA SER A 309 44.80 18.08 -3.36
C SER A 309 44.47 17.28 -2.10
N ARG A 310 44.73 17.83 -0.91
CA ARG A 310 44.35 17.19 0.35
C ARG A 310 42.83 17.03 0.49
N VAL A 311 42.05 18.02 0.06
CA VAL A 311 40.58 17.94 0.05
C VAL A 311 40.08 16.87 -0.93
N ALA A 312 40.72 16.73 -2.10
CA ALA A 312 40.42 15.67 -3.05
C ALA A 312 40.75 14.27 -2.49
N ASP A 313 41.76 14.17 -1.62
CA ASP A 313 42.09 12.96 -0.85
C ASP A 313 41.18 12.76 0.40
N GLY A 314 40.14 13.58 0.56
CA GLY A 314 39.17 13.48 1.65
C GLY A 314 39.56 14.21 2.95
N ASP A 315 40.67 14.95 2.99
CA ASP A 315 41.09 15.68 4.20
C ASP A 315 40.42 17.05 4.31
N LEU A 316 39.26 17.07 4.97
CA LEU A 316 38.50 18.29 5.26
C LEU A 316 39.08 19.09 6.44
N THR A 317 40.12 18.59 7.13
CA THR A 317 40.80 19.32 8.22
C THR A 317 41.86 20.30 7.71
N SER A 318 42.16 20.25 6.40
CA SER A 318 43.11 21.14 5.74
C SER A 318 42.68 22.61 5.89
N ARG A 319 43.59 23.47 6.37
CA ARG A 319 43.39 24.92 6.48
C ARG A 319 44.57 25.68 5.90
N LEU A 320 44.30 26.79 5.25
CA LEU A 320 45.34 27.73 4.79
C LEU A 320 45.78 28.60 5.99
N LYS A 321 46.85 28.17 6.66
CA LYS A 321 47.39 28.85 7.87
C LYS A 321 48.40 29.95 7.57
N VAL A 322 49.05 29.89 6.41
CA VAL A 322 50.06 30.88 5.98
C VAL A 322 49.40 32.25 5.80
N ASP A 323 50.11 33.34 6.11
CA ASP A 323 49.63 34.69 5.85
C ASP A 323 49.72 35.03 4.38
N PHE A 324 48.58 35.44 3.83
CA PHE A 324 48.46 35.80 2.44
C PHE A 324 48.58 37.32 2.33
N PRO A 325 49.13 37.83 1.22
CA PRO A 325 49.09 39.26 0.94
C PRO A 325 47.64 39.76 0.90
N LYS A 326 47.42 41.03 1.27
CA LYS A 326 46.07 41.62 1.40
C LYS A 326 45.15 41.32 0.22
N GLU A 327 45.69 41.33 -1.00
CA GLU A 327 44.97 41.05 -2.26
C GLU A 327 44.38 39.63 -2.33
N TYR A 328 44.94 38.65 -1.61
CA TYR A 328 44.51 37.24 -1.59
C TYR A 328 43.94 36.80 -0.24
N GLN A 329 43.80 37.71 0.74
CA GLN A 329 43.28 37.41 2.08
C GLN A 329 41.85 36.82 2.03
N LYS A 330 40.98 37.42 1.22
CA LYS A 330 39.60 36.95 1.01
C LYS A 330 39.55 35.51 0.48
N LEU A 331 40.48 35.11 -0.38
CA LEU A 331 40.54 33.75 -0.91
C LEU A 331 40.90 32.71 0.16
N LYS A 332 41.80 33.07 1.10
CA LYS A 332 42.11 32.25 2.27
C LYS A 332 40.90 32.10 3.19
N GLU A 333 40.20 33.20 3.45
CA GLU A 333 39.01 33.24 4.31
C GLU A 333 37.87 32.41 3.71
N ASP A 334 37.54 32.63 2.43
CA ASP A 334 36.50 31.88 1.71
C ASP A 334 36.82 30.38 1.65
N PHE A 335 38.07 29.99 1.40
CA PHE A 335 38.49 28.59 1.42
C PHE A 335 38.32 27.96 2.81
N ASN A 336 38.81 28.61 3.87
CA ASN A 336 38.72 28.07 5.23
C ASN A 336 37.25 27.98 5.69
N LEU A 337 36.42 28.99 5.36
CA LEU A 337 34.99 28.98 5.65
C LEU A 337 34.27 27.83 4.93
N ALA A 338 34.60 27.57 3.65
CA ALA A 338 34.04 26.44 2.93
C ALA A 338 34.41 25.10 3.57
N MET A 339 35.66 24.96 4.06
CA MET A 339 36.09 23.76 4.77
C MET A 339 35.40 23.60 6.13
N ASP A 340 35.19 24.70 6.87
CA ASP A 340 34.44 24.67 8.12
C ASP A 340 33.00 24.20 7.91
N ARG A 341 32.31 24.71 6.87
CA ARG A 341 30.94 24.32 6.52
C ARG A 341 30.83 22.88 6.05
N LEU A 342 31.78 22.40 5.24
CA LEU A 342 31.82 21.00 4.81
C LEU A 342 32.09 20.07 6.00
N GLN A 343 32.98 20.44 6.90
CA GLN A 343 33.28 19.66 8.10
C GLN A 343 32.08 19.61 9.05
N GLU A 344 31.38 20.74 9.24
CA GLU A 344 30.14 20.82 10.03
C GLU A 344 29.04 19.92 9.43
N ALA A 345 28.81 20.00 8.12
CA ALA A 345 27.83 19.17 7.42
C ALA A 345 28.16 17.67 7.56
N MET A 346 29.40 17.27 7.31
CA MET A 346 29.80 15.86 7.43
C MET A 346 29.68 15.34 8.87
N ARG A 347 30.02 16.16 9.88
CA ARG A 347 29.80 15.81 11.29
C ARG A 347 28.32 15.59 11.60
N GLY A 348 27.44 16.48 11.10
CA GLY A 348 25.99 16.33 11.26
C GLY A 348 25.46 15.03 10.64
N ILE A 349 26.00 14.61 9.50
CA ILE A 349 25.61 13.34 8.87
C ILE A 349 26.10 12.14 9.70
N VAL A 350 27.33 12.16 10.22
CA VAL A 350 27.83 11.07 11.11
C VAL A 350 26.98 10.95 12.37
N GLU A 351 26.64 12.08 13.00
CA GLU A 351 25.80 12.08 14.19
C GLU A 351 24.39 11.54 13.89
N THR A 352 23.77 12.01 12.79
CA THR A 352 22.45 11.53 12.36
C THR A 352 22.49 10.04 12.02
N GLY A 353 23.54 9.57 11.33
CA GLY A 353 23.74 8.15 11.02
C GLY A 353 23.81 7.28 12.28
N GLY A 354 24.55 7.72 13.30
CA GLY A 354 24.62 7.03 14.59
C GLY A 354 23.29 7.00 15.35
N GLN A 355 22.48 8.07 15.23
CA GLN A 355 21.11 8.09 15.78
C GLN A 355 20.20 7.10 15.04
N VAL A 356 20.29 7.01 13.71
CA VAL A 356 19.53 6.05 12.91
C VAL A 356 19.94 4.62 13.26
N GLU A 357 21.23 4.32 13.43
CA GLU A 357 21.72 3.00 13.84
C GLU A 357 21.15 2.61 15.21
N THR A 358 21.20 3.53 16.18
CA THR A 358 20.65 3.32 17.53
C THR A 358 19.14 3.07 17.49
N GLY A 359 18.39 3.91 16.79
CA GLY A 359 16.94 3.77 16.64
C GLY A 359 16.55 2.46 15.94
N THR A 360 17.31 2.06 14.93
CA THR A 360 17.11 0.80 14.21
C THR A 360 17.34 -0.41 15.12
N ALA A 361 18.35 -0.36 15.99
CA ALA A 361 18.61 -1.40 16.98
C ALA A 361 17.52 -1.50 18.08
N GLU A 362 16.83 -0.40 18.36
CA GLU A 362 15.65 -0.38 19.25
C GLU A 362 14.41 -0.95 18.55
N ILE A 363 14.16 -0.57 17.29
CA ILE A 363 13.05 -1.11 16.49
C ILE A 363 13.20 -2.63 16.34
N ARG A 364 14.41 -3.12 16.04
CA ARG A 364 14.68 -4.56 15.96
C ARG A 364 14.33 -5.29 17.28
N ARG A 365 14.78 -4.76 18.42
CA ARG A 365 14.43 -5.33 19.73
C ARG A 365 12.93 -5.32 20.00
N ALA A 366 12.23 -4.26 19.59
CA ALA A 366 10.78 -4.17 19.72
C ALA A 366 10.05 -5.16 18.80
N ALA A 367 10.55 -5.37 17.58
CA ALA A 367 10.04 -6.35 16.63
C ALA A 367 10.24 -7.79 17.13
N ASP A 368 11.41 -8.12 17.68
CA ASP A 368 11.69 -9.43 18.28
C ASP A 368 10.74 -9.72 19.47
N GLU A 369 10.51 -8.74 20.34
CA GLU A 369 9.57 -8.88 21.45
C GLU A 369 8.12 -9.01 20.95
N LEU A 370 7.74 -8.25 19.92
CA LEU A 370 6.43 -8.37 19.29
C LEU A 370 6.22 -9.76 18.69
N ALA A 371 7.22 -10.32 18.01
CA ALA A 371 7.18 -11.67 17.44
C ALA A 371 6.95 -12.70 18.56
N ARG A 372 7.76 -12.68 19.62
CA ARG A 372 7.63 -13.60 20.76
C ARG A 372 6.27 -13.49 21.46
N ARG A 373 5.77 -12.27 21.67
CA ARG A 373 4.43 -12.05 22.24
C ARG A 373 3.32 -12.55 21.32
N THR A 374 3.49 -12.40 20.01
CA THR A 374 2.53 -12.87 19.01
C THR A 374 2.49 -14.40 18.95
N GLU A 375 3.63 -15.08 19.02
CA GLU A 375 3.69 -16.55 19.15
C GLU A 375 2.98 -17.04 20.42
N GLN A 376 3.24 -16.40 21.56
CA GLN A 376 2.58 -16.77 22.82
C GLN A 376 1.08 -16.46 22.81
N GLN A 377 0.67 -15.40 22.12
CA GLN A 377 -0.72 -15.08 21.87
C GLN A 377 -1.37 -16.15 20.98
N ALA A 378 -0.71 -16.61 19.92
CA ALA A 378 -1.22 -17.67 19.05
C ALA A 378 -1.52 -18.95 19.84
N VAL A 379 -0.60 -19.37 20.72
CA VAL A 379 -0.82 -20.52 21.62
C VAL A 379 -2.04 -20.30 22.52
N SER A 380 -2.19 -19.09 23.07
CA SER A 380 -3.33 -18.75 23.94
C SER A 380 -4.66 -18.75 23.18
N VAL A 381 -4.66 -18.29 21.92
CA VAL A 381 -5.83 -18.31 21.04
C VAL A 381 -6.23 -19.75 20.71
N GLU A 382 -5.27 -20.59 20.32
CA GLU A 382 -5.53 -22.02 20.04
C GLU A 382 -6.15 -22.74 21.25
N GLN A 383 -5.57 -22.54 22.44
CA GLN A 383 -6.10 -23.11 23.68
C GLN A 383 -7.51 -22.60 24.01
N THR A 384 -7.76 -21.31 23.76
CA THR A 384 -9.08 -20.71 24.00
C THR A 384 -10.12 -21.24 23.02
N VAL A 385 -9.77 -21.39 21.74
CA VAL A 385 -10.65 -21.99 20.72
C VAL A 385 -10.99 -23.43 21.08
N ALA A 386 -10.00 -24.23 21.50
CA ALA A 386 -10.23 -25.60 21.95
C ALA A 386 -11.15 -25.66 23.18
N ALA A 387 -10.96 -24.76 24.16
CA ALA A 387 -11.83 -24.67 25.34
C ALA A 387 -13.26 -24.25 24.96
N VAL A 388 -13.42 -23.30 24.04
CA VAL A 388 -14.72 -22.85 23.54
C VAL A 388 -15.42 -23.99 22.80
N ASP A 389 -14.73 -24.77 21.97
CA ASP A 389 -15.29 -25.93 21.27
C ASP A 389 -15.82 -26.99 22.26
N GLU A 390 -15.04 -27.31 23.32
CA GLU A 390 -15.50 -28.22 24.38
C GLU A 390 -16.71 -27.67 25.14
N ILE A 391 -16.74 -26.36 25.44
CA ILE A 391 -17.91 -25.72 26.05
C ILE A 391 -19.12 -25.79 25.10
N THR A 392 -18.95 -25.53 23.81
CA THR A 392 -20.01 -25.65 22.80
C THR A 392 -20.59 -27.06 22.78
N LYS A 393 -19.74 -28.09 22.73
CA LYS A 393 -20.17 -29.49 22.82
C LYS A 393 -20.96 -29.77 24.10
N SER A 394 -20.50 -29.26 25.25
CA SER A 394 -21.16 -29.42 26.54
C SER A 394 -22.54 -28.75 26.59
N VAL A 395 -22.67 -27.54 26.06
CA VAL A 395 -23.93 -26.81 25.94
C VAL A 395 -24.90 -27.53 25.00
N THR A 396 -24.43 -28.00 23.84
CA THR A 396 -25.25 -28.80 22.92
C THR A 396 -25.75 -30.09 23.59
N ARG A 397 -24.89 -30.78 24.35
CA ARG A 397 -25.28 -31.98 25.11
C ARG A 397 -26.31 -31.65 26.20
N THR A 398 -26.17 -30.49 26.86
CA THR A 398 -27.13 -30.00 27.86
C THR A 398 -28.49 -29.69 27.23
N ALA A 399 -28.51 -29.06 26.06
CA ALA A 399 -29.75 -28.80 25.32
C ALA A 399 -30.46 -30.09 24.89
N ALA A 400 -29.70 -31.07 24.40
CA ALA A 400 -30.23 -32.40 24.05
C ALA A 400 -30.77 -33.13 25.29
N GLY A 401 -30.02 -33.15 26.39
CA GLY A 401 -30.44 -33.77 27.65
C GLY A 401 -31.68 -33.09 28.25
N ALA A 402 -31.82 -31.77 28.10
CA ALA A 402 -33.04 -31.06 28.50
C ALA A 402 -34.25 -31.47 27.63
N ALA A 403 -34.05 -31.67 26.33
CA ALA A 403 -35.12 -32.14 25.43
C ALA A 403 -35.56 -33.57 25.79
N GLU A 404 -34.62 -34.48 26.08
CA GLU A 404 -34.90 -35.85 26.53
C GLU A 404 -35.60 -35.87 27.89
N ALA A 405 -35.12 -35.08 28.85
CA ALA A 405 -35.75 -34.96 30.16
C ALA A 405 -37.18 -34.44 30.06
N ARG A 406 -37.46 -33.51 29.14
CA ARG A 406 -38.81 -33.00 28.88
C ARG A 406 -39.75 -34.11 28.40
N GLU A 407 -39.27 -34.99 27.52
CA GLU A 407 -40.06 -36.13 27.03
C GLU A 407 -40.35 -37.14 28.13
N ALA A 408 -39.36 -37.49 28.94
CA ALA A 408 -39.54 -38.37 30.10
C ALA A 408 -40.54 -37.80 31.12
N VAL A 409 -40.44 -36.51 31.43
CA VAL A 409 -41.36 -35.82 32.36
C VAL A 409 -42.78 -35.74 31.77
N ALA A 410 -42.93 -35.57 30.45
CA ALA A 410 -44.23 -35.61 29.79
C ALA A 410 -44.89 -36.99 29.89
N ALA A 411 -44.12 -38.08 29.77
CA ALA A 411 -44.62 -39.43 29.98
C ALA A 411 -45.09 -39.65 31.44
N VAL A 412 -44.29 -39.22 32.41
CA VAL A 412 -44.67 -39.30 33.84
C VAL A 412 -45.92 -38.47 34.15
N ALA A 413 -46.07 -37.29 33.52
CA ALA A 413 -47.28 -36.47 33.66
C ALA A 413 -48.53 -37.20 33.14
N ALA A 414 -48.40 -37.91 32.01
CA ALA A 414 -49.49 -38.70 31.44
C ALA A 414 -49.88 -39.86 32.38
N ASP A 415 -48.90 -40.59 32.91
CA ASP A 415 -49.12 -41.70 33.85
C ASP A 415 -49.77 -41.24 35.16
N ALA A 416 -49.32 -40.11 35.70
CA ALA A 416 -49.90 -39.50 36.90
C ALA A 416 -51.33 -39.03 36.64
N GLY A 417 -51.61 -38.42 35.48
CA GLY A 417 -52.96 -38.06 35.05
C GLY A 417 -53.89 -39.27 34.93
N GLN A 418 -53.42 -40.37 34.34
CA GLN A 418 -54.17 -41.63 34.27
C GLN A 418 -54.42 -42.23 35.66
N SER A 419 -53.41 -42.22 36.52
CA SER A 419 -53.52 -42.72 37.90
C SER A 419 -54.54 -41.94 38.71
N GLN A 420 -54.61 -40.62 38.53
CA GLN A 420 -55.60 -39.77 39.17
C GLN A 420 -57.03 -40.09 38.71
N ALA A 421 -57.22 -40.39 37.42
CA ALA A 421 -58.51 -40.83 36.89
C ALA A 421 -58.94 -42.19 37.48
N ILE A 422 -58.02 -43.15 37.59
CA ILE A 422 -58.29 -44.48 38.19
C ILE A 422 -58.65 -44.34 39.67
N VAL A 423 -57.93 -43.51 40.44
CA VAL A 423 -58.26 -43.25 41.84
C VAL A 423 -59.65 -42.61 41.97
N GLY A 424 -60.01 -41.67 41.09
CA GLY A 424 -61.36 -41.11 41.05
C GLY A 424 -62.44 -42.16 40.85
N GLN A 425 -62.22 -43.12 39.94
CA GLN A 425 -63.13 -44.26 39.72
C GLN A 425 -63.20 -45.17 40.96
N ALA A 426 -62.07 -45.44 41.62
CA ALA A 426 -62.02 -46.27 42.83
C ALA A 426 -62.78 -45.64 44.01
N ILE A 427 -62.68 -44.32 44.21
CA ILE A 427 -63.46 -43.59 45.22
C ILE A 427 -64.95 -43.70 44.92
N ALA A 428 -65.35 -43.52 43.65
CA ALA A 428 -66.75 -43.65 43.24
C ALA A 428 -67.30 -45.07 43.51
N ALA A 429 -66.50 -46.11 43.24
CA ALA A 429 -66.87 -47.50 43.52
C ALA A 429 -67.00 -47.77 45.03
N MET A 430 -66.06 -47.29 45.86
CA MET A 430 -66.12 -47.44 47.32
C MET A 430 -67.34 -46.74 47.92
N ASN A 431 -67.67 -45.54 47.45
CA ASN A 431 -68.89 -44.83 47.86
C ASN A 431 -70.17 -45.60 47.44
N GLY A 432 -70.12 -46.30 46.31
CA GLY A 432 -71.18 -47.21 45.88
C GLY A 432 -71.38 -48.39 46.84
N ILE A 433 -70.28 -49.03 47.28
CA ILE A 433 -70.30 -50.13 48.25
C ILE A 433 -70.79 -49.64 49.63
N GLU A 434 -70.34 -48.48 50.09
CA GLU A 434 -70.80 -47.88 51.34
C GLU A 434 -72.31 -47.67 51.32
N ARG A 435 -72.85 -47.08 50.24
CA ARG A 435 -74.29 -46.88 50.05
C ARG A 435 -75.05 -48.22 50.04
N SER A 436 -74.53 -49.22 49.33
CA SER A 436 -75.13 -50.56 49.31
C SER A 436 -75.15 -51.21 50.69
N SER A 437 -74.08 -51.06 51.47
CA SER A 437 -74.00 -51.58 52.85
C SER A 437 -75.02 -50.93 53.78
N VAL A 438 -75.28 -49.63 53.62
CA VAL A 438 -76.34 -48.91 54.36
C VAL A 438 -77.72 -49.45 53.99
N GLU A 439 -78.00 -49.68 52.70
CA GLU A 439 -79.27 -50.26 52.27
C GLU A 439 -79.46 -51.70 52.78
N VAL A 440 -78.41 -52.53 52.75
CA VAL A 440 -78.44 -53.87 53.34
C VAL A 440 -78.73 -53.80 54.84
N SER A 441 -78.08 -52.89 55.58
CA SER A 441 -78.33 -52.71 57.02
C SER A 441 -79.79 -52.36 57.34
N LYS A 442 -80.45 -51.56 56.48
CA LYS A 442 -81.90 -51.28 56.59
C LYS A 442 -82.74 -52.54 56.38
N ILE A 443 -82.41 -53.36 55.38
CA ILE A 443 -83.12 -54.63 55.12
C ILE A 443 -82.99 -55.57 56.32
N ILE A 444 -81.79 -55.69 56.90
CA ILE A 444 -81.57 -56.52 58.09
C ILE A 444 -82.36 -56.00 59.30
N ALA A 445 -82.49 -54.68 59.47
CA ALA A 445 -83.34 -54.11 60.52
C ALA A 445 -84.82 -54.48 60.36
N VAL A 446 -85.34 -54.50 59.11
CA VAL A 446 -86.70 -54.97 58.82
C VAL A 446 -86.84 -56.47 59.11
N ILE A 447 -85.84 -57.28 58.80
CA ILE A 447 -85.86 -58.73 59.11
C ILE A 447 -85.89 -58.98 60.63
N ASP A 448 -85.10 -58.24 61.41
CA ASP A 448 -85.11 -58.29 62.87
C ASP A 448 -86.49 -57.88 63.44
N GLU A 449 -87.10 -56.83 62.88
CA GLU A 449 -88.47 -56.43 63.23
C GLU A 449 -89.50 -57.53 62.91
N ILE A 450 -89.42 -58.16 61.74
CA ILE A 450 -90.31 -59.28 61.35
C ILE A 450 -90.10 -60.46 62.31
N ALA A 451 -88.86 -60.79 62.67
CA ALA A 451 -88.55 -61.85 63.62
C ALA A 451 -89.14 -61.55 65.01
N PHE A 452 -89.04 -60.30 65.48
CA PHE A 452 -89.64 -59.86 66.74
C PHE A 452 -91.17 -59.96 66.71
N GLN A 453 -91.82 -59.48 65.65
CA GLN A 453 -93.26 -59.58 65.46
C GLN A 453 -93.72 -61.05 65.41
N THR A 454 -92.97 -61.92 64.72
CA THR A 454 -93.24 -63.36 64.63
C THR A 454 -93.11 -64.04 65.99
N ASN A 455 -92.11 -63.68 66.79
CA ASN A 455 -91.92 -64.18 68.16
C ASN A 455 -93.08 -63.76 69.08
N LEU A 456 -93.61 -62.53 68.95
CA LEU A 456 -94.80 -62.08 69.69
C LEU A 456 -96.08 -62.79 69.23
N LEU A 457 -96.27 -62.98 67.92
CA LEU A 457 -97.39 -63.74 67.35
C LEU A 457 -97.38 -65.19 67.83
N ALA A 458 -96.21 -65.84 67.82
CA ALA A 458 -96.02 -67.20 68.30
C ALA A 458 -96.28 -67.32 69.80
N LEU A 459 -95.86 -66.34 70.60
CA LEU A 459 -96.17 -66.27 72.02
C LEU A 459 -97.69 -66.17 72.26
N ASN A 460 -98.37 -65.26 71.56
CA ASN A 460 -99.82 -65.10 71.65
C ASN A 460 -100.57 -66.38 71.25
N ALA A 461 -100.14 -67.02 70.15
CA ALA A 461 -100.69 -68.29 69.69
C ALA A 461 -100.45 -69.43 70.70
N GLY A 462 -99.26 -69.49 71.31
CA GLY A 462 -98.94 -70.47 72.34
C GLY A 462 -99.77 -70.31 73.61
N VAL A 463 -100.04 -69.06 74.02
CA VAL A 463 -100.92 -68.75 75.16
C VAL A 463 -102.36 -69.18 74.87
N GLU A 464 -102.89 -68.84 73.69
CA GLU A 464 -104.27 -69.21 73.32
C GLU A 464 -104.42 -70.74 73.12
N ALA A 465 -103.39 -71.41 72.59
CA ALA A 465 -103.35 -72.86 72.48
C ALA A 465 -103.30 -73.56 73.85
N ALA A 466 -102.56 -73.01 74.83
CA ALA A 466 -102.57 -73.51 76.20
C ALA A 466 -103.93 -73.32 76.88
N ARG A 467 -104.64 -72.23 76.55
CA ARG A 467 -105.99 -71.93 77.04
C ARG A 467 -107.06 -72.91 76.52
N ALA A 468 -106.85 -73.48 75.33
CA ALA A 468 -107.73 -74.48 74.71
C ALA A 468 -107.58 -75.91 75.29
N GLY A 469 -106.69 -76.15 76.26
CA GLY A 469 -106.57 -77.42 76.98
C GLY A 469 -106.06 -78.59 76.11
N GLU A 470 -106.67 -79.79 76.24
CA GLU A 470 -106.26 -81.02 75.53
C GLU A 470 -106.30 -80.86 73.99
N ALA A 471 -107.27 -80.10 73.45
CA ALA A 471 -107.41 -79.86 72.01
C ALA A 471 -106.29 -78.98 71.41
N GLY A 472 -105.61 -78.18 72.25
CA GLY A 472 -104.58 -77.22 71.84
C GLY A 472 -103.14 -77.75 71.91
N ARG A 473 -102.90 -78.96 72.44
CA ARG A 473 -101.54 -79.50 72.68
C ARG A 473 -100.63 -79.48 71.45
N GLY A 474 -101.15 -79.86 70.28
CA GLY A 474 -100.39 -79.84 69.02
C GLY A 474 -100.01 -78.41 68.59
N PHE A 475 -100.92 -77.46 68.79
CA PHE A 475 -100.69 -76.04 68.46
C PHE A 475 -99.68 -75.38 69.41
N VAL A 476 -99.60 -75.79 70.68
CA VAL A 476 -98.57 -75.30 71.61
C VAL A 476 -97.16 -75.67 71.12
N VAL A 477 -96.97 -76.91 70.63
CA VAL A 477 -95.68 -77.37 70.10
C VAL A 477 -95.29 -76.56 68.85
N VAL A 478 -96.23 -76.37 67.92
CA VAL A 478 -95.98 -75.56 66.71
C VAL A 478 -95.67 -74.10 67.08
N ALA A 479 -96.42 -73.50 68.02
CA ALA A 479 -96.16 -72.14 68.48
C ALA A 479 -94.77 -72.00 69.12
N GLN A 480 -94.32 -72.99 69.91
CA GLN A 480 -92.98 -72.99 70.48
C GLN A 480 -91.88 -73.17 69.43
N GLU A 481 -92.11 -73.99 68.39
CA GLU A 481 -91.17 -74.17 67.28
C GLU A 481 -91.05 -72.88 66.44
N VAL A 482 -92.18 -72.24 66.11
CA VAL A 482 -92.21 -70.95 65.40
C VAL A 482 -91.52 -69.86 66.24
N ARG A 483 -91.73 -69.86 67.55
CA ARG A 483 -91.06 -68.93 68.47
C ARG A 483 -89.55 -69.14 68.47
N THR A 484 -89.10 -70.40 68.55
CA THR A 484 -87.68 -70.76 68.51
C THR A 484 -87.04 -70.37 67.17
N LEU A 485 -87.75 -70.58 66.06
CA LEU A 485 -87.32 -70.14 64.73
C LEU A 485 -87.21 -68.62 64.64
N ALA A 486 -88.19 -67.89 65.17
CA ALA A 486 -88.18 -66.43 65.21
C ALA A 486 -87.01 -65.88 66.05
N GLN A 487 -86.71 -66.49 67.20
CA GLN A 487 -85.53 -66.15 68.01
C GLN A 487 -84.22 -66.40 67.26
N ARG A 488 -84.10 -67.55 66.58
CA ARG A 488 -82.93 -67.85 65.73
C ARG A 488 -82.78 -66.87 64.57
N SER A 489 -83.88 -66.45 63.95
CA SER A 489 -83.86 -65.44 62.88
C SER A 489 -83.43 -64.07 63.39
N ALA A 490 -83.87 -63.65 64.59
CA ALA A 490 -83.44 -62.40 65.21
C ALA A 490 -81.94 -62.43 65.57
N GLU A 491 -81.46 -63.54 66.12
CA GLU A 491 -80.03 -63.74 66.42
C GLU A 491 -79.17 -63.69 65.14
N ALA A 492 -79.57 -64.41 64.09
CA ALA A 492 -78.89 -64.36 62.79
C ALA A 492 -78.94 -62.96 62.15
N ALA A 493 -80.07 -62.26 62.25
CA ALA A 493 -80.19 -60.88 61.77
C ALA A 493 -79.23 -59.95 62.52
N LYS A 494 -79.09 -60.11 63.84
CA LYS A 494 -78.14 -59.35 64.65
C LYS A 494 -76.69 -59.63 64.25
N GLU A 495 -76.30 -60.89 64.06
CA GLU A 495 -74.96 -61.26 63.59
C GLU A 495 -74.64 -60.66 62.21
N ILE A 496 -75.57 -60.76 61.25
CA ILE A 496 -75.40 -60.15 59.92
C ILE A 496 -75.28 -58.63 60.04
N LYS A 497 -76.09 -57.99 60.90
CA LYS A 497 -76.02 -56.54 61.14
C LYS A 497 -74.65 -56.11 61.66
N GLU A 498 -74.07 -56.87 62.59
CA GLU A 498 -72.73 -56.62 63.11
C GLU A 498 -71.67 -56.76 62.00
N LEU A 499 -71.75 -57.82 61.17
CA LEU A 499 -70.84 -58.03 60.04
C LEU A 499 -70.93 -56.92 58.97
N ILE A 500 -72.14 -56.48 58.63
CA ILE A 500 -72.37 -55.41 57.65
C ILE A 500 -71.88 -54.06 58.21
N THR A 501 -72.09 -53.80 59.50
CA THR A 501 -71.59 -52.59 60.15
C THR A 501 -70.06 -52.56 60.18
N GLY A 502 -69.42 -53.69 60.50
CA GLY A 502 -67.97 -53.84 60.41
C GLY A 502 -67.43 -53.63 59.00
N SER A 503 -68.10 -54.23 58.01
CA SER A 503 -67.74 -54.09 56.58
C SER A 503 -67.87 -52.65 56.09
N ALA A 504 -68.93 -51.94 56.47
CA ALA A 504 -69.11 -50.52 56.16
C ALA A 504 -67.99 -49.66 56.78
N GLY A 505 -67.57 -49.98 58.01
CA GLY A 505 -66.41 -49.35 58.66
C GLY A 505 -65.10 -49.58 57.89
N GLN A 506 -64.87 -50.80 57.39
CA GLN A 506 -63.70 -51.11 56.56
C GLN A 506 -63.72 -50.38 55.22
N VAL A 507 -64.88 -50.33 54.54
CA VAL A 507 -65.05 -49.59 53.27
C VAL A 507 -64.79 -48.10 53.47
N LYS A 508 -65.32 -47.50 54.54
CA LYS A 508 -65.06 -46.09 54.88
C LYS A 508 -63.57 -45.81 55.10
N ASN A 509 -62.88 -46.69 55.82
CA ASN A 509 -61.44 -46.60 55.99
C ASN A 509 -60.67 -46.75 54.67
N GLY A 510 -61.09 -47.69 53.82
CA GLY A 510 -60.53 -47.89 52.48
C GLY A 510 -60.72 -46.66 51.59
N SER A 511 -61.92 -46.09 51.56
CA SER A 511 -62.24 -44.84 50.83
C SER A 511 -61.34 -43.69 51.25
N ARG A 512 -61.11 -43.52 52.56
CA ARG A 512 -60.19 -42.50 53.10
C ARG A 512 -58.75 -42.69 52.61
N LEU A 513 -58.23 -43.93 52.62
CA LEU A 513 -56.86 -44.22 52.15
C LEU A 513 -56.73 -43.98 50.64
N VAL A 514 -57.74 -44.34 49.85
CA VAL A 514 -57.76 -44.08 48.40
C VAL A 514 -57.84 -42.58 48.11
N ALA A 515 -58.65 -41.82 48.85
CA ALA A 515 -58.70 -40.36 48.74
C ALA A 515 -57.35 -39.70 49.05
N GLN A 516 -56.68 -40.13 50.12
CA GLN A 516 -55.33 -39.66 50.47
C GLN A 516 -54.28 -40.01 49.39
N THR A 517 -54.45 -41.16 48.73
CA THR A 517 -53.63 -41.55 47.57
C THR A 517 -53.84 -40.58 46.41
N GLY A 518 -55.10 -40.21 46.14
CA GLY A 518 -55.45 -39.21 45.12
C GLY A 518 -54.83 -37.84 45.37
N GLU A 519 -54.88 -37.34 46.61
CA GLU A 519 -54.21 -36.10 46.99
C GLU A 519 -52.69 -36.16 46.77
N THR A 520 -52.08 -37.30 47.04
CA THR A 520 -50.64 -37.50 46.85
C THR A 520 -50.26 -37.50 45.37
N ILE A 521 -51.06 -38.15 44.52
CA ILE A 521 -50.89 -38.09 43.06
C ILE A 521 -51.08 -36.67 42.54
N GLY A 522 -52.03 -35.90 43.10
CA GLY A 522 -52.20 -34.49 42.78
C GLY A 522 -50.93 -33.67 43.03
N ARG A 523 -50.29 -33.84 44.21
CA ARG A 523 -49.00 -33.18 44.51
C ARG A 523 -47.86 -33.63 43.58
N ILE A 524 -47.87 -34.88 43.11
CA ILE A 524 -46.92 -35.36 42.11
C ILE A 524 -47.12 -34.62 40.79
N ASN A 525 -48.35 -34.45 40.32
CA ASN A 525 -48.66 -33.66 39.12
C ASN A 525 -48.16 -32.22 39.22
N ASP A 526 -48.38 -31.55 40.35
CA ASP A 526 -47.86 -30.19 40.58
C ASP A 526 -46.32 -30.15 40.51
N SER A 527 -45.66 -31.16 41.09
CA SER A 527 -44.20 -31.28 41.07
C SER A 527 -43.66 -31.53 39.66
N VAL A 528 -44.34 -32.39 38.88
CA VAL A 528 -44.01 -32.70 37.49
C VAL A 528 -44.17 -31.46 36.60
N ALA A 529 -45.24 -30.68 36.80
CA ALA A 529 -45.43 -29.40 36.09
C ALA A 529 -44.31 -28.40 36.39
N ASN A 530 -43.89 -28.30 37.66
CA ASN A 530 -42.76 -27.44 38.05
C ASN A 530 -41.44 -27.91 37.41
N ILE A 531 -41.15 -29.21 37.42
CA ILE A 531 -39.95 -29.79 36.77
C ILE A 531 -39.96 -29.48 35.26
N SER A 532 -41.11 -29.63 34.59
CA SER A 532 -41.25 -29.32 33.17
C SER A 532 -40.92 -27.85 32.87
N SER A 533 -41.37 -26.92 33.73
CA SER A 533 -41.05 -25.49 33.64
C SER A 533 -39.54 -25.23 33.77
N ILE A 534 -38.88 -25.85 34.75
CA ILE A 534 -37.42 -25.72 34.95
C ILE A 534 -36.65 -26.23 33.73
N ILE A 535 -37.04 -27.39 33.17
CA ILE A 535 -36.43 -27.96 31.97
C ILE A 535 -36.58 -27.03 30.77
N ALA A 536 -37.74 -26.38 30.61
CA ALA A 536 -37.95 -25.39 29.55
C ALA A 536 -37.01 -24.18 29.69
N VAL A 537 -36.77 -23.70 30.91
CA VAL A 537 -35.81 -22.64 31.19
C VAL A 537 -34.38 -23.08 30.85
N ILE A 538 -33.98 -24.29 31.22
CA ILE A 538 -32.65 -24.86 30.89
C ILE A 538 -32.47 -24.94 29.38
N ALA A 539 -33.45 -25.48 28.64
CA ALA A 539 -33.37 -25.61 27.18
C ALA A 539 -33.23 -24.24 26.49
N ARG A 540 -34.01 -23.24 26.91
CA ARG A 540 -33.89 -21.87 26.40
C ARG A 540 -32.52 -21.28 26.71
N SER A 541 -32.05 -21.38 27.96
CA SER A 541 -30.75 -20.86 28.38
C SER A 541 -29.60 -21.52 27.62
N ALA A 542 -29.65 -22.83 27.39
CA ALA A 542 -28.67 -23.54 26.58
C ALA A 542 -28.69 -23.07 25.11
N GLY A 543 -29.87 -22.77 24.55
CA GLY A 543 -29.99 -22.20 23.20
C GLY A 543 -29.39 -20.79 23.09
N GLU A 544 -29.61 -19.94 24.08
CA GLU A 544 -29.01 -18.60 24.18
C GLU A 544 -27.48 -18.70 24.32
N GLN A 545 -26.98 -19.59 25.19
CA GLN A 545 -25.55 -19.84 25.35
C GLN A 545 -24.90 -20.35 24.06
N ALA A 546 -25.54 -21.28 23.34
CA ALA A 546 -25.03 -21.77 22.06
C ALA A 546 -24.89 -20.65 21.03
N THR A 547 -25.85 -19.72 21.00
CA THR A 547 -25.80 -18.53 20.13
C THR A 547 -24.66 -17.59 20.54
N GLY A 548 -24.49 -17.34 21.84
CA GLY A 548 -23.38 -16.53 22.37
C GLY A 548 -22.01 -17.14 22.06
N LEU A 549 -21.86 -18.45 22.22
CA LEU A 549 -20.62 -19.17 21.89
C LEU A 549 -20.29 -19.11 20.40
N LYS A 550 -21.29 -19.12 19.51
CA LYS A 550 -21.07 -18.90 18.07
C LYS A 550 -20.49 -17.51 17.79
N GLY A 551 -20.96 -16.48 18.51
CA GLY A 551 -20.39 -15.13 18.45
C GLY A 551 -18.95 -15.07 18.95
N ILE A 552 -18.66 -15.73 20.08
CA ILE A 552 -17.30 -15.84 20.64
C ILE A 552 -16.37 -16.53 19.64
N ASN A 553 -16.81 -17.61 19.01
CA ASN A 553 -16.02 -18.33 18.01
C ASN A 553 -15.68 -17.43 16.81
N GLY A 554 -16.63 -16.61 16.36
CA GLY A 554 -16.38 -15.59 15.32
C GLY A 554 -15.34 -14.55 15.76
N ALA A 555 -15.44 -14.04 17.00
CA ALA A 555 -14.47 -13.10 17.54
C ALA A 555 -13.06 -13.72 17.68
N MET A 556 -12.96 -15.01 18.04
CA MET A 556 -11.68 -15.72 18.09
C MET A 556 -11.03 -15.82 16.71
N GLY A 557 -11.81 -16.05 15.65
CA GLY A 557 -11.30 -16.00 14.27
C GLY A 557 -10.71 -14.64 13.88
N SER A 558 -11.32 -13.53 14.35
CA SER A 558 -10.76 -12.19 14.17
C SER A 558 -9.46 -11.98 14.94
N ILE A 559 -9.37 -12.49 16.19
CA ILE A 559 -8.14 -12.43 16.99
C ILE A 559 -7.03 -13.25 16.35
N ASP A 560 -7.32 -14.45 15.82
CA ASP A 560 -6.35 -15.26 15.09
C ASP A 560 -5.82 -14.52 13.85
N THR A 561 -6.71 -13.94 13.05
CA THR A 561 -6.32 -13.13 11.89
C THR A 561 -5.43 -11.94 12.29
N ALA A 562 -5.76 -11.24 13.38
CA ALA A 562 -4.95 -10.14 13.90
C ALA A 562 -3.58 -10.63 14.41
N THR A 563 -3.54 -11.81 15.03
CA THR A 563 -2.31 -12.45 15.51
C THR A 563 -1.39 -12.78 14.33
N GLN A 564 -1.93 -13.37 13.25
CA GLN A 564 -1.16 -13.65 12.03
C GLN A 564 -0.64 -12.37 11.36
N ARG A 565 -1.45 -11.30 11.32
CA ARG A 565 -0.99 -9.98 10.82
C ARG A 565 0.12 -9.40 11.68
N ASN A 566 0.05 -9.52 12.99
CA ASN A 566 1.10 -9.05 13.89
C ASN A 566 2.41 -9.81 13.66
N ALA A 567 2.34 -11.12 13.39
CA ALA A 567 3.52 -11.92 13.07
C ALA A 567 4.17 -11.44 11.77
N ALA A 568 3.37 -11.26 10.71
CA ALA A 568 3.84 -10.73 9.44
C ALA A 568 4.43 -9.30 9.58
N MET A 569 3.79 -8.44 10.38
CA MET A 569 4.32 -7.10 10.66
C MET A 569 5.64 -7.14 11.44
N ALA A 570 5.78 -8.05 12.41
CA ALA A 570 7.04 -8.22 13.15
C ALA A 570 8.19 -8.67 12.23
N GLU A 571 7.92 -9.60 11.30
CA GLU A 571 8.90 -10.00 10.27
C GLU A 571 9.27 -8.82 9.35
N GLN A 572 8.27 -8.05 8.90
CA GLN A 572 8.49 -6.87 8.06
C GLN A 572 9.33 -5.80 8.77
N PHE A 573 9.04 -5.49 10.04
CA PHE A 573 9.83 -4.54 10.82
C PHE A 573 11.25 -5.03 11.07
N THR A 574 11.44 -6.34 11.28
CA THR A 574 12.76 -6.94 11.41
C THR A 574 13.57 -6.79 10.12
N ALA A 575 12.96 -7.10 8.97
CA ALA A 575 13.59 -6.94 7.66
C ALA A 575 13.91 -5.47 7.34
N ALA A 576 12.97 -4.56 7.58
CA ALA A 576 13.16 -3.12 7.37
C ALA A 576 14.28 -2.56 8.28
N SER A 577 14.35 -3.02 9.53
CA SER A 577 15.41 -2.64 10.45
C SER A 577 16.77 -3.16 9.98
N HIS A 578 16.85 -4.38 9.46
CA HIS A 578 18.10 -4.89 8.89
C HIS A 578 18.55 -4.08 7.67
N ALA A 579 17.63 -3.74 6.76
CA ALA A 579 17.94 -2.90 5.61
C ALA A 579 18.43 -1.50 6.02
N LEU A 580 17.77 -0.88 7.00
CA LEU A 580 18.14 0.46 7.48
C LEU A 580 19.49 0.47 8.21
N ALA A 581 19.81 -0.61 8.93
CA ALA A 581 21.12 -0.79 9.56
C ALA A 581 22.23 -0.93 8.50
N GLN A 582 21.99 -1.70 7.44
CA GLN A 582 22.93 -1.83 6.32
C GLN A 582 23.14 -0.50 5.58
N GLU A 583 22.07 0.27 5.34
CA GLU A 583 22.17 1.58 4.71
C GLU A 583 22.96 2.58 5.58
N SER A 584 22.76 2.53 6.91
CA SER A 584 23.49 3.35 7.87
C SER A 584 24.98 2.98 7.93
N GLU A 585 25.30 1.69 7.88
CA GLU A 585 26.69 1.21 7.80
C GLU A 585 27.36 1.62 6.49
N ALA A 586 26.65 1.52 5.36
CA ALA A 586 27.13 1.98 4.06
C ALA A 586 27.39 3.50 4.05
N LEU A 587 26.50 4.29 4.63
CA LEU A 587 26.67 5.74 4.79
C LEU A 587 27.89 6.06 5.67
N ALA A 588 28.05 5.35 6.80
CA ALA A 588 29.21 5.51 7.67
C ALA A 588 30.52 5.19 6.94
N ALA A 589 30.55 4.13 6.11
CA ALA A 589 31.72 3.75 5.32
C ALA A 589 32.07 4.81 4.26
N LEU A 590 31.07 5.39 3.58
CA LEU A 590 31.26 6.48 2.62
C LEU A 590 31.84 7.73 3.29
N ILE A 591 31.34 8.08 4.48
CA ILE A 591 31.81 9.26 5.22
C ILE A 591 33.18 9.02 5.86
N ALA A 592 33.51 7.78 6.23
CA ALA A 592 34.81 7.43 6.81
C ALA A 592 36.00 7.77 5.88
N HIS A 593 35.77 7.93 4.59
CA HIS A 593 36.77 8.41 3.63
C HIS A 593 37.14 9.89 3.86
N PHE A 594 36.25 10.68 4.45
CA PHE A 594 36.47 12.08 4.77
C PHE A 594 37.00 12.26 6.19
N ARG A 595 38.19 12.86 6.34
CA ARG A 595 38.72 13.25 7.64
C ARG A 595 38.06 14.55 8.08
N THR A 596 37.14 14.46 9.03
CA THR A 596 36.40 15.60 9.58
C THR A 596 36.99 16.15 10.88
N GLY A 597 38.18 15.66 11.27
CA GLY A 597 38.88 16.08 12.49
C GLY A 597 38.11 15.80 13.78
N ALA A 598 37.05 14.99 13.71
CA ALA A 598 36.53 14.32 14.88
C ALA A 598 37.53 13.20 15.20
N GLU A 599 38.10 13.20 16.40
CA GLU A 599 38.73 11.98 16.91
C GLU A 599 37.71 10.84 16.76
N PRO A 600 38.13 9.63 16.35
CA PRO A 600 37.26 8.49 16.36
C PRO A 600 36.74 8.38 17.80
N VAL A 601 35.44 8.54 18.01
CA VAL A 601 34.81 8.16 19.28
C VAL A 601 34.77 6.63 19.30
N LEU A 602 35.94 6.02 19.29
CA LEU A 602 36.11 4.63 19.67
C LEU A 602 36.12 4.65 21.20
N ASP A 603 35.15 3.94 21.76
CA ASP A 603 35.04 3.61 23.18
C ASP A 603 34.38 4.67 24.10
N ARG A 604 33.14 5.04 23.77
CA ARG A 604 32.14 5.19 24.84
C ARG A 604 31.38 3.87 24.97
N ARG A 605 31.95 2.93 25.72
CA ARG A 605 31.12 1.93 26.41
C ARG A 605 29.96 2.67 27.06
N PRO A 606 28.69 2.30 26.82
CA PRO A 606 27.61 2.86 27.58
C PRO A 606 27.88 2.56 29.05
N GLY A 607 28.23 3.61 29.78
CA GLY A 607 28.21 3.62 31.23
C GLY A 607 26.81 3.17 31.63
N ASN A 608 26.79 2.19 32.52
CA ASN A 608 25.62 1.51 33.04
C ASN A 608 24.80 2.43 33.96
N ASP A 609 24.50 3.66 33.52
CA ASP A 609 23.54 4.55 34.16
C ASP A 609 22.16 4.28 33.56
N VAL A 610 21.71 3.04 33.76
CA VAL A 610 20.28 2.82 33.92
C VAL A 610 19.93 3.54 35.21
N ARG A 611 19.46 4.79 35.09
CA ARG A 611 18.61 5.39 36.10
C ARG A 611 17.45 4.43 36.26
N ALA A 612 17.55 3.57 37.27
CA ALA A 612 16.51 2.67 37.70
C ALA A 612 15.25 3.53 37.92
N LEU A 613 14.33 3.46 36.97
CA LEU A 613 12.93 3.69 37.26
C LEU A 613 12.60 2.76 38.43
N PRO A 614 11.97 3.26 39.51
CA PRO A 614 11.65 2.42 40.65
C PRO A 614 10.88 1.21 40.14
N ALA A 615 11.45 0.03 40.40
CA ALA A 615 10.81 -1.24 40.16
C ALA A 615 9.40 -1.15 40.75
N ALA A 616 8.40 -1.42 39.92
CA ALA A 616 7.04 -1.64 40.36
C ALA A 616 7.03 -2.88 41.26
N GLU A 617 7.33 -2.65 42.54
CA GLU A 617 6.97 -3.51 43.64
C GLU A 617 5.45 -3.52 43.72
N ASN A 618 4.81 -4.44 42.98
CA ASN A 618 3.55 -5.11 43.32
C ASN A 618 3.07 -6.00 42.16
N ALA A 619 3.75 -7.12 41.94
CA ALA A 619 3.23 -8.24 41.16
C ALA A 619 3.12 -9.49 42.06
N ASN A 620 2.36 -9.38 43.16
CA ASN A 620 1.81 -10.55 43.84
C ASN A 620 0.51 -10.24 44.60
N ARG A 621 -0.50 -9.75 43.89
CA ARG A 621 -1.88 -9.81 44.34
C ARG A 621 -2.72 -10.50 43.29
N ALA A 622 -3.18 -11.70 43.62
CA ALA A 622 -4.21 -12.42 42.90
C ALA A 622 -5.41 -11.50 42.61
N PRO A 623 -6.06 -11.60 41.43
CA PRO A 623 -7.24 -10.81 41.14
C PRO A 623 -8.38 -11.22 42.08
N ARG A 624 -8.76 -10.33 42.99
CA ARG A 624 -10.05 -10.41 43.69
C ARG A 624 -11.14 -10.08 42.67
N MET A 625 -11.97 -11.08 42.36
CA MET A 625 -13.17 -10.85 41.57
C MET A 625 -14.04 -9.76 42.21
N PRO A 626 -14.55 -8.79 41.43
CA PRO A 626 -15.61 -7.92 41.91
C PRO A 626 -16.91 -8.73 42.03
N ARG A 627 -17.56 -8.61 43.20
CA ARG A 627 -18.90 -9.11 43.46
C ARG A 627 -19.87 -8.48 42.45
N ALA A 628 -20.55 -9.31 41.68
CA ALA A 628 -21.64 -8.89 40.80
C ALA A 628 -22.78 -8.29 41.65
N THR A 629 -22.98 -6.99 41.55
CA THR A 629 -24.27 -6.34 41.86
C THR A 629 -25.07 -6.30 40.56
N VAL A 630 -26.19 -7.02 40.55
CA VAL A 630 -27.19 -7.01 39.47
C VAL A 630 -27.79 -5.60 39.37
N PRO A 631 -27.78 -4.94 38.20
CA PRO A 631 -28.71 -3.87 37.91
C PRO A 631 -29.96 -4.46 37.25
N THR A 632 -31.09 -4.25 37.93
CA THR A 632 -32.44 -4.43 37.41
C THR A 632 -32.69 -3.44 36.27
N SER A 633 -33.17 -3.97 35.14
CA SER A 633 -34.06 -3.35 34.14
C SER A 633 -33.85 -1.88 33.75
N ALA A 634 -33.28 -1.63 32.58
CA ALA A 634 -33.62 -0.46 31.76
C ALA A 634 -33.44 -0.80 30.28
N ALA A 635 -34.46 -0.48 29.49
CA ALA A 635 -34.60 -0.78 28.08
C ALA A 635 -33.52 -0.09 27.22
N LEU A 636 -32.89 -0.86 26.32
CA LEU A 636 -32.06 -0.33 25.24
C LEU A 636 -32.95 -0.13 24.01
N ALA A 637 -33.28 1.14 23.75
CA ALA A 637 -33.62 1.61 22.42
C ALA A 637 -32.32 1.71 21.61
N LEU A 638 -32.33 1.12 20.42
CA LEU A 638 -31.30 1.27 19.41
C LEU A 638 -31.58 2.58 18.66
N ASP A 639 -30.61 3.49 18.62
CA ASP A 639 -30.52 4.51 17.58
C ASP A 639 -29.18 4.36 16.86
N ASP A 640 -29.29 4.31 15.53
CA ASP A 640 -28.23 4.27 14.54
C ASP A 640 -27.39 5.55 14.57
N GLU A 641 -26.07 5.42 14.72
CA GLU A 641 -25.11 6.43 14.25
C GLU A 641 -23.95 5.74 13.54
N ALA A 642 -24.18 5.42 12.27
CA ALA A 642 -23.15 5.26 11.27
C ALA A 642 -22.97 6.62 10.57
N ASP A 643 -22.03 7.45 11.04
CA ASP A 643 -21.33 8.49 10.27
C ASP A 643 -20.44 9.33 11.20
N ALA A 644 -19.24 8.84 11.54
CA ALA A 644 -18.20 9.66 12.17
C ALA A 644 -16.81 9.02 12.09
N TRP A 645 -16.32 8.73 10.87
CA TRP A 645 -14.89 8.52 10.62
C TRP A 645 -14.50 9.11 9.26
N GLN A 646 -14.60 10.44 9.16
CA GLN A 646 -13.74 11.26 8.31
C GLN A 646 -13.17 12.38 9.18
N GLU A 647 -11.86 12.59 9.07
CA GLU A 647 -10.98 13.42 9.91
C GLU A 647 -10.50 12.76 11.21
N PHE A 648 -9.47 11.91 11.10
CA PHE A 648 -8.17 12.14 11.77
C PHE A 648 -7.04 11.33 11.11
#